data_AF-A0A956CIL5-F1
#
_entry.id   AF-A0A956CIL5-F1
#
_cell.length_a   1.000
_cell.length_b   1.000
_cell.length_c   1.000
_cell.angle_alpha   90.00
_cell.angle_beta   90.00
_cell.angle_gamma   90.00
#
_symmetry.space_group_name_H-M   'P 1'
#
loop_
_entity.id
_entity.type
_entity.pdbx_description
1 polymer ?
#
loop_
_entity_poly.entity_id
_entity_poly.type
_entity_poly.pdbx_seq_one_letter_code
_entity_poly.pdbx_strand_id
1 'polypeptide(L)'
;MLVPRVLLLCSVLVLWNLGCGGAEAPHPETDEVEAVAFETTTILSQATLDALVSDHAGRLTFSGTPPQLANIDVDTVLVGGQAAAAPRGLCRMVTNVEASSEALVLDTEDVPLQVAFRKLHLRTKRRQVSRLRANTPHSQPLASAGDQDTDYLDVFAFNGDGNPDTEDDQVRVNGTLSGSLFYEFNVDTDWGEVMNLPKAVYDCLHELFGGGDCSVQSLLPPVQAGMKLDAGAEADLSLKGSAFLSYATEHEVLSEDLMPFMVGPVLVVPELEVRAEIDGSASSAFEFHGRSAASVQSAVAYSTEDGATFTPPQGSYDFAAPKVNAKLGADARIAIGPRLTARAFGLMGPYAGLRVFSELKADQTSATCWTVHGGVSGEVGFDASVHFPKLGEVNIASAGKEFTVVDEIVASGECEPLSAEQTMTPTAGVPSEDAFAHPSVAPWVRSYSDMSASHPAEATGAGPSWIESTGTIDGRFMVAGSASEVLSKLDPDGAPVWARSFRSADPFPDGAEHPLLPSRVVPRGDAGMFVVAYPWSLLSVSADGTLQWAKRFEAPFQSQWLRFTAAVARADGGVLLVGNRAPNELSKLDGDVWLVAVSASGEVLWSKRWGKSGQGEVAWTAFASGEDTIVAGSTHLANGDFIPFALRVTPDGTLKWATELTISDASGPQRAFFTAGATTAKGDMVLGGAVETAPRRGLVVKLTPEGKLAWLTAEGVQSFVVGPAITSIVALPSTGYLVAGDYTGAQGRQDVMLASLDGNGHTSWMRRYGGTGVAAGGAYDSDTHPSLTLTRDGGVLLTAYTDSLAERGVLAAKLRAQDGVVAFEPSSGGEVADLTAAPASFDASQQPRSTQAPTLPAELRDMDVTATAVGVSSAVVSE
;
A
#
# COMPACT_ATOMS: atom_id res chain seq x y z
N MET A 1 33.57 -41.48 -36.03
CA MET A 1 32.75 -42.56 -36.63
C MET A 1 31.56 -41.89 -37.33
N LEU A 2 31.60 -41.64 -38.64
CA LEU A 2 31.07 -42.51 -39.71
C LEU A 2 29.57 -42.89 -39.53
N VAL A 3 28.65 -41.97 -39.89
CA VAL A 3 27.55 -41.99 -40.92
C VAL A 3 27.31 -43.38 -41.62
N PRO A 4 26.10 -43.83 -42.14
CA PRO A 4 24.94 -43.08 -42.71
C PRO A 4 23.47 -43.66 -42.68
N ARG A 5 22.54 -42.83 -43.25
CA ARG A 5 21.36 -43.11 -44.15
C ARG A 5 20.04 -43.58 -43.51
N VAL A 6 18.85 -43.05 -43.88
CA VAL A 6 18.23 -43.08 -45.23
C VAL A 6 17.33 -41.85 -45.53
N LEU A 7 17.39 -41.42 -46.81
CA LEU A 7 16.58 -40.42 -47.53
C LEU A 7 15.29 -41.02 -48.13
N LEU A 8 14.20 -40.24 -48.20
CA LEU A 8 13.20 -40.19 -49.30
C LEU A 8 12.21 -39.03 -48.99
N LEU A 9 12.31 -37.81 -49.53
CA LEU A 9 12.03 -37.31 -50.90
C LEU A 9 10.59 -37.61 -51.39
N CYS A 10 9.69 -36.63 -51.23
CA CYS A 10 8.66 -36.31 -52.21
C CYS A 10 8.33 -34.81 -52.14
N SER A 11 8.66 -34.15 -53.24
CA SER A 11 8.55 -32.73 -53.57
C SER A 11 7.17 -32.39 -54.14
N VAL A 12 6.56 -31.30 -53.68
CA VAL A 12 5.67 -30.45 -54.50
C VAL A 12 6.08 -29.00 -54.30
N LEU A 13 6.72 -28.45 -55.34
CA LEU A 13 6.99 -27.04 -55.53
C LEU A 13 5.69 -26.33 -55.91
N VAL A 14 5.31 -25.30 -55.15
CA VAL A 14 4.53 -24.17 -55.67
C VAL A 14 5.29 -22.90 -55.29
N LEU A 15 5.92 -22.31 -56.30
CA LEU A 15 6.52 -20.97 -56.31
C LEU A 15 5.43 -19.91 -56.18
N TRP A 16 5.38 -19.14 -55.08
CA TRP A 16 4.69 -17.85 -55.06
C TRP A 16 5.69 -16.72 -54.77
N ASN A 17 5.53 -15.67 -55.56
CA ASN A 17 6.46 -14.57 -55.80
C ASN A 17 6.66 -13.67 -54.58
N LEU A 18 7.89 -13.16 -54.46
CA LEU A 18 8.20 -11.88 -53.82
C LEU A 18 7.47 -10.77 -54.59
N GLY A 19 6.35 -10.31 -54.04
CA GLY A 19 5.67 -9.10 -54.46
C GLY A 19 5.77 -8.06 -53.35
N CYS A 20 6.40 -6.92 -53.65
CA CYS A 20 6.24 -5.70 -52.86
C CYS A 20 4.74 -5.39 -52.74
N GLY A 21 4.18 -5.54 -51.54
CA GLY A 21 2.80 -5.20 -51.24
C GLY A 21 2.64 -3.68 -51.23
N GLY A 22 2.01 -3.15 -52.28
CA GLY A 22 1.46 -1.81 -52.25
C GLY A 22 0.39 -1.68 -51.18
N ALA A 23 0.21 -0.45 -50.69
CA ALA A 23 -0.84 -0.07 -49.76
C ALA A 23 -2.19 -0.70 -50.15
N GLU A 24 -2.62 -1.66 -49.34
CA GLU A 24 -3.97 -2.21 -49.41
C GLU A 24 -4.93 -1.08 -49.04
N ALA A 25 -5.85 -0.75 -49.95
CA ALA A 25 -6.87 0.26 -49.70
C ALA A 25 -7.71 -0.16 -48.48
N PRO A 26 -8.10 0.76 -47.58
CA PRO A 26 -8.84 0.42 -46.38
C PRO A 26 -10.14 -0.30 -46.74
N HIS A 27 -10.34 -1.50 -46.17
CA HIS A 27 -11.64 -2.17 -46.20
C HIS A 27 -12.70 -1.25 -45.57
N PRO A 28 -13.93 -1.17 -46.13
CA PRO A 28 -14.96 -0.33 -45.57
C PRO A 28 -15.28 -0.78 -44.14
N GLU A 29 -15.26 0.18 -43.20
CA GLU A 29 -15.76 -0.01 -41.83
C GLU A 29 -17.26 -0.33 -41.92
N THR A 30 -17.63 -1.59 -41.66
CA THR A 30 -19.03 -2.01 -41.64
C THR A 30 -19.45 -2.24 -40.20
N ASP A 31 -20.37 -1.41 -39.71
CA ASP A 31 -21.05 -1.65 -38.43
C ASP A 31 -22.10 -2.75 -38.61
N GLU A 32 -22.15 -3.69 -37.67
CA GLU A 32 -23.24 -4.66 -37.54
C GLU A 32 -24.13 -4.16 -36.40
N VAL A 33 -25.39 -3.85 -36.73
CA VAL A 33 -26.33 -3.21 -35.80
C VAL A 33 -27.66 -3.95 -35.84
N GLU A 34 -28.05 -4.52 -34.70
CA GLU A 34 -29.41 -4.96 -34.41
C GLU A 34 -29.86 -4.29 -33.11
N ALA A 35 -30.63 -3.20 -33.24
CA ALA A 35 -31.13 -2.45 -32.08
C ALA A 35 -32.66 -2.43 -32.10
N VAL A 36 -33.26 -2.97 -31.05
CA VAL A 36 -34.70 -2.98 -30.81
C VAL A 36 -34.95 -2.30 -29.47
N ALA A 37 -35.40 -1.05 -29.52
CA ALA A 37 -35.75 -0.27 -28.35
C ALA A 37 -37.03 -0.80 -27.68
N PHE A 38 -37.20 -0.56 -26.38
CA PHE A 38 -38.50 -0.78 -25.73
C PHE A 38 -39.54 0.22 -26.22
N GLU A 39 -40.84 -0.11 -26.07
CA GLU A 39 -41.93 0.84 -26.40
C GLU A 39 -41.87 2.12 -25.55
N THR A 40 -41.31 2.03 -24.34
CA THR A 40 -41.05 3.16 -23.43
C THR A 40 -39.79 3.96 -23.80
N THR A 41 -39.09 3.59 -24.86
CA THR A 41 -37.84 4.25 -25.27
C THR A 41 -38.07 5.08 -26.54
N THR A 42 -37.71 6.36 -26.46
CA THR A 42 -37.74 7.31 -27.58
C THR A 42 -36.32 7.61 -28.04
N ILE A 43 -35.98 7.16 -29.25
CA ILE A 43 -34.72 7.51 -29.92
C ILE A 43 -34.89 8.89 -30.59
N LEU A 44 -34.17 9.89 -30.08
CA LEU A 44 -34.26 11.27 -30.54
C LEU A 44 -33.66 11.45 -31.93
N SER A 45 -34.41 12.13 -32.80
CA SER A 45 -33.91 12.55 -34.10
C SER A 45 -32.89 13.68 -33.97
N GLN A 46 -32.00 13.84 -34.96
CA GLN A 46 -31.05 14.96 -34.96
C GLN A 46 -31.77 16.32 -34.87
N ALA A 47 -32.91 16.47 -35.54
CA ALA A 47 -33.71 17.71 -35.47
C ALA A 47 -34.24 18.00 -34.05
N THR A 48 -34.51 16.97 -33.25
CA THR A 48 -34.90 17.12 -31.84
C THR A 48 -33.69 17.44 -30.96
N LEU A 49 -32.54 16.83 -31.23
CA LEU A 49 -31.28 17.12 -30.54
C LEU A 49 -30.78 18.54 -30.83
N ASP A 50 -30.95 19.03 -32.06
CA ASP A 50 -30.61 20.40 -32.44
C ASP A 50 -31.49 21.44 -31.71
N ALA A 51 -32.68 21.04 -31.25
CA ALA A 51 -33.55 21.85 -30.41
C ALA A 51 -33.17 21.80 -28.92
N LEU A 52 -32.23 20.94 -28.50
CA LEU A 52 -31.73 20.88 -27.13
C LEU A 52 -30.80 22.07 -26.87
N VAL A 53 -31.23 22.97 -25.99
CA VAL A 53 -30.54 24.22 -25.66
C VAL A 53 -29.57 24.03 -24.49
N SER A 54 -29.94 23.21 -23.51
CA SER A 54 -29.10 22.95 -22.34
C SER A 54 -29.26 21.53 -21.82
N ASP A 55 -28.15 20.94 -21.37
CA ASP A 55 -28.11 19.78 -20.48
C ASP A 55 -27.28 20.18 -19.25
N HIS A 56 -27.91 20.27 -18.08
CA HIS A 56 -27.21 20.62 -16.84
C HIS A 56 -27.88 19.98 -15.61
N ALA A 57 -27.10 19.27 -14.80
CA ALA A 57 -27.53 18.67 -13.53
C ALA A 57 -28.81 17.82 -13.65
N GLY A 58 -28.89 17.00 -14.70
CA GLY A 58 -30.05 16.14 -14.98
C GLY A 58 -31.24 16.86 -15.61
N ARG A 59 -31.16 18.17 -15.89
CA ARG A 59 -32.24 18.95 -16.50
C ARG A 59 -31.95 19.24 -17.98
N LEU A 60 -32.83 18.76 -18.86
CA LEU A 60 -32.81 19.01 -20.30
C LEU A 60 -33.79 20.13 -20.65
N THR A 61 -33.34 21.12 -21.42
CA THR A 61 -34.20 22.21 -21.92
C THR A 61 -34.21 22.23 -23.43
N PHE A 62 -35.39 22.08 -24.04
CA PHE A 62 -35.59 22.18 -25.48
C PHE A 62 -36.24 23.51 -25.86
N SER A 63 -35.87 24.06 -27.02
CA SER A 63 -36.54 25.21 -27.61
C SER A 63 -37.90 24.80 -28.18
N GLY A 64 -38.98 25.40 -27.68
CA GLY A 64 -40.34 24.97 -27.97
C GLY A 64 -40.62 23.53 -27.53
N THR A 65 -41.65 22.91 -28.11
CA THR A 65 -41.95 21.48 -27.90
C THR A 65 -41.68 20.74 -29.21
N PRO A 66 -40.55 20.02 -29.34
CA PRO A 66 -40.28 19.23 -30.53
C PRO A 66 -41.43 18.26 -30.82
N PRO A 67 -41.89 18.09 -32.07
CA PRO A 67 -43.02 17.22 -32.39
C PRO A 67 -42.87 15.78 -31.90
N GLN A 68 -41.63 15.28 -31.87
CA GLN A 68 -41.30 13.94 -31.36
C GLN A 68 -41.56 13.78 -29.85
N LEU A 69 -41.53 14.89 -29.10
CA LEU A 69 -41.67 14.92 -27.63
C LEU A 69 -43.00 15.58 -27.20
N ALA A 70 -43.95 15.79 -28.12
CA ALA A 70 -45.20 16.49 -27.83
C ALA A 70 -46.10 15.78 -26.79
N ASN A 71 -46.00 14.46 -26.70
CA ASN A 71 -46.76 13.62 -25.76
C ASN A 71 -45.78 12.79 -24.89
N ILE A 72 -44.68 13.40 -24.45
CA ILE A 72 -43.69 12.70 -23.62
C ILE A 72 -44.26 12.46 -22.21
N ASP A 73 -44.17 11.23 -21.73
CA ASP A 73 -44.62 10.84 -20.39
C ASP A 73 -43.42 10.65 -19.45
N VAL A 74 -43.66 10.76 -18.14
CA VAL A 74 -42.72 10.32 -17.11
C VAL A 74 -42.42 8.83 -17.33
N ASP A 75 -41.19 8.42 -16.99
CA ASP A 75 -40.60 7.09 -17.22
C ASP A 75 -40.26 6.76 -18.67
N THR A 76 -40.43 7.71 -19.61
CA THR A 76 -39.91 7.53 -20.96
C THR A 76 -38.37 7.58 -20.93
N VAL A 77 -37.72 6.61 -21.57
CA VAL A 77 -36.26 6.62 -21.76
C VAL A 77 -35.93 7.37 -23.03
N LEU A 78 -35.09 8.39 -22.93
CA LEU A 78 -34.57 9.17 -24.05
C LEU A 78 -33.20 8.66 -24.44
N VAL A 79 -33.05 8.29 -25.70
CA VAL A 79 -31.76 7.93 -26.30
C VAL A 79 -31.42 8.94 -27.39
N GLY A 80 -30.28 9.60 -27.27
CA GLY A 80 -29.87 10.67 -28.18
C GLY A 80 -28.38 10.64 -28.47
N GLY A 81 -28.02 10.83 -29.75
CA GLY A 81 -26.64 11.02 -30.16
C GLY A 81 -26.06 12.37 -29.70
N GLN A 82 -24.90 12.72 -30.24
CA GLN A 82 -24.18 13.94 -29.85
C GLN A 82 -24.98 15.22 -30.21
N ALA A 83 -25.04 16.16 -29.26
CA ALA A 83 -25.57 17.50 -29.45
C ALA A 83 -24.62 18.54 -28.86
N ALA A 84 -24.71 19.80 -29.29
CA ALA A 84 -23.88 20.87 -28.75
C ALA A 84 -24.05 21.04 -27.23
N ALA A 85 -25.29 20.88 -26.74
CA ALA A 85 -25.61 20.93 -25.32
C ALA A 85 -25.30 19.61 -24.57
N ALA A 86 -25.21 18.48 -25.29
CA ALA A 86 -24.97 17.15 -24.74
C ALA A 86 -23.85 16.43 -25.53
N PRO A 87 -22.57 16.81 -25.30
CA PRO A 87 -21.44 16.34 -26.12
C PRO A 87 -21.15 14.84 -25.97
N ARG A 88 -21.56 14.23 -24.85
CA ARG A 88 -21.46 12.78 -24.58
C ARG A 88 -22.78 12.02 -24.83
N GLY A 89 -23.76 12.67 -25.48
CA GLY A 89 -25.06 12.08 -25.81
C GLY A 89 -25.98 11.91 -24.61
N LEU A 90 -27.09 11.17 -24.80
CA LEU A 90 -28.14 10.98 -23.81
C LEU A 90 -28.60 9.52 -23.78
N CYS A 91 -28.65 8.93 -22.58
CA CYS A 91 -29.38 7.70 -22.28
C CYS A 91 -30.00 7.86 -20.90
N ARG A 92 -31.15 8.52 -20.85
CA ARG A 92 -31.74 9.01 -19.59
C ARG A 92 -33.23 8.78 -19.52
N MET A 93 -33.74 8.45 -18.34
CA MET A 93 -35.17 8.34 -18.07
C MET A 93 -35.74 9.67 -17.60
N VAL A 94 -36.91 10.03 -18.12
CA VAL A 94 -37.66 11.23 -17.72
C VAL A 94 -38.29 11.01 -16.36
N THR A 95 -37.98 11.85 -15.39
CA THR A 95 -38.58 11.80 -14.04
C THR A 95 -39.61 12.92 -13.82
N ASN A 96 -39.55 14.00 -14.60
CA ASN A 96 -40.53 15.08 -14.57
C ASN A 96 -40.64 15.78 -15.93
N VAL A 97 -41.83 16.28 -16.26
CA VAL A 97 -42.15 16.96 -17.52
C VAL A 97 -42.77 18.33 -17.25
N GLU A 98 -42.12 19.38 -17.73
CA GLU A 98 -42.61 20.76 -17.67
C GLU A 98 -42.72 21.33 -19.09
N ALA A 99 -43.93 21.33 -19.66
CA ALA A 99 -44.19 21.80 -21.01
C ALA A 99 -44.85 23.19 -21.04
N SER A 100 -44.34 24.06 -21.90
CA SER A 100 -44.92 25.37 -22.23
C SER A 100 -44.90 25.61 -23.75
N SER A 101 -45.55 26.67 -24.23
CA SER A 101 -45.50 27.04 -25.64
C SER A 101 -44.11 27.48 -26.13
N GLU A 102 -43.21 27.86 -25.22
CA GLU A 102 -41.89 28.43 -25.53
C GLU A 102 -40.74 27.45 -25.29
N ALA A 103 -40.92 26.48 -24.39
CA ALA A 103 -39.91 25.50 -24.02
C ALA A 103 -40.53 24.22 -23.47
N LEU A 104 -39.83 23.10 -23.67
CA LEU A 104 -40.05 21.84 -22.98
C LEU A 104 -38.85 21.59 -22.06
N VAL A 105 -39.10 21.47 -20.76
CA VAL A 105 -38.09 21.16 -19.74
C VAL A 105 -38.38 19.78 -19.19
N LEU A 106 -37.36 18.92 -19.17
CA LEU A 106 -37.43 17.57 -18.65
C LEU A 106 -36.40 17.42 -17.52
N ASP A 107 -36.83 16.98 -16.34
CA ASP A 107 -35.88 16.44 -15.38
C ASP A 107 -35.66 14.96 -15.72
N THR A 108 -34.41 14.54 -15.70
CA THR A 108 -33.96 13.24 -16.21
C THR A 108 -32.87 12.65 -15.32
N GLU A 109 -32.77 11.33 -15.33
CA GLU A 109 -31.72 10.58 -14.64
C GLU A 109 -31.06 9.60 -15.60
N ASP A 110 -29.74 9.43 -15.50
CA ASP A 110 -28.99 8.46 -16.31
C ASP A 110 -29.50 7.04 -16.06
N VAL A 111 -29.64 6.23 -17.11
CA VAL A 111 -30.08 4.83 -17.00
C VAL A 111 -29.17 3.88 -17.77
N PRO A 112 -29.00 2.63 -17.28
CA PRO A 112 -28.27 1.58 -18.00
C PRO A 112 -28.87 1.31 -19.40
N LEU A 113 -28.03 0.95 -20.37
CA LEU A 113 -28.47 0.61 -21.74
C LEU A 113 -29.54 -0.50 -21.78
N GLN A 114 -29.48 -1.43 -20.83
CA GLN A 114 -30.42 -2.53 -20.70
C GLN A 114 -31.87 -2.06 -20.47
N VAL A 115 -32.07 -0.83 -19.99
CA VAL A 115 -33.40 -0.23 -19.79
C VAL A 115 -33.93 0.40 -21.09
N ALA A 116 -33.05 0.82 -21.99
CA ALA A 116 -33.41 1.44 -23.26
C ALA A 116 -33.73 0.41 -24.38
N PHE A 117 -33.03 -0.73 -24.36
CA PHE A 117 -33.09 -1.68 -25.47
C PHE A 117 -33.52 -3.07 -25.03
N ARG A 118 -34.54 -3.61 -25.72
CA ARG A 118 -34.95 -5.01 -25.62
C ARG A 118 -33.90 -5.94 -26.21
N LYS A 119 -33.32 -5.52 -27.33
CA LYS A 119 -32.24 -6.23 -27.99
C LYS A 119 -31.27 -5.22 -28.54
N LEU A 120 -30.00 -5.39 -28.25
CA LEU A 120 -28.94 -4.50 -28.70
C LEU A 120 -27.71 -5.34 -29.00
N HIS A 121 -27.49 -5.60 -30.29
CA HIS A 121 -26.25 -6.16 -30.82
C HIS A 121 -25.55 -5.10 -31.65
N LEU A 122 -24.39 -4.68 -31.18
CA LEU A 122 -23.57 -3.66 -31.79
C LEU A 122 -22.17 -4.21 -31.96
N ARG A 123 -21.69 -4.21 -33.19
CA ARG A 123 -20.28 -4.48 -33.48
C ARG A 123 -19.76 -3.43 -34.44
N THR A 124 -18.62 -2.86 -34.09
CA THR A 124 -18.03 -1.75 -34.82
C THR A 124 -16.51 -1.85 -34.86
N LYS A 125 -15.93 -1.37 -35.95
CA LYS A 125 -14.48 -1.25 -36.11
C LYS A 125 -14.18 0.22 -36.34
N ARG A 126 -13.25 0.77 -35.57
CA ARG A 126 -12.83 2.16 -35.69
C ARG A 126 -11.31 2.24 -35.73
N ARG A 127 -10.80 2.98 -36.70
CA ARG A 127 -9.38 3.33 -36.76
C ARG A 127 -9.21 4.79 -36.38
N GLN A 128 -8.66 5.05 -35.20
CA GLN A 128 -8.18 6.38 -34.84
C GLN A 128 -6.67 6.37 -34.65
N VAL A 129 -5.97 7.24 -35.36
CA VAL A 129 -4.56 7.51 -35.12
C VAL A 129 -4.48 8.67 -34.15
N SER A 130 -4.52 8.39 -32.85
CA SER A 130 -4.22 9.40 -31.84
C SER A 130 -2.73 9.69 -31.89
N ARG A 131 -2.37 10.95 -32.13
CA ARG A 131 -0.99 11.43 -32.09
C ARG A 131 -0.76 11.93 -30.67
N LEU A 132 0.07 11.23 -29.90
CA LEU A 132 0.46 11.63 -28.55
C LEU A 132 1.06 13.05 -28.62
N ARG A 133 0.40 14.02 -27.98
CA ARG A 133 0.91 15.38 -27.78
C ARG A 133 0.64 15.78 -26.34
N ALA A 134 1.69 15.81 -25.53
CA ALA A 134 1.65 16.39 -24.21
C ALA A 134 1.60 17.92 -24.34
N ASN A 135 0.50 18.51 -23.88
CA ASN A 135 0.38 19.95 -23.75
C ASN A 135 1.04 20.38 -22.44
N THR A 136 2.36 20.61 -22.44
CA THR A 136 3.04 21.23 -21.29
C THR A 136 3.12 22.75 -21.47
N PRO A 137 2.75 23.55 -20.45
CA PRO A 137 2.88 25.01 -20.51
C PRO A 137 4.33 25.41 -20.21
N HIS A 138 5.29 25.12 -21.09
CA HIS A 138 6.55 25.86 -21.30
C HIS A 138 7.49 25.10 -22.26
N SER A 139 7.35 25.31 -23.57
CA SER A 139 8.51 25.38 -24.47
C SER A 139 8.07 25.90 -25.84
N GLN A 140 8.84 26.85 -26.40
CA GLN A 140 8.56 27.41 -27.72
C GLN A 140 9.01 26.45 -28.83
N PRO A 141 8.27 26.38 -29.96
CA PRO A 141 8.65 25.52 -31.08
C PRO A 141 9.76 26.14 -31.92
N LEU A 142 10.82 25.37 -32.18
CA LEU A 142 11.81 25.64 -33.22
C LEU A 142 11.46 24.84 -34.47
N ALA A 143 11.34 25.53 -35.60
CA ALA A 143 10.85 24.99 -36.85
C ALA A 143 11.85 24.06 -37.57
N SER A 144 11.34 22.93 -38.06
CA SER A 144 11.30 22.49 -39.47
C SER A 144 11.79 21.06 -39.76
N ALA A 145 10.86 20.31 -40.37
CA ALA A 145 11.03 19.17 -41.28
C ALA A 145 11.72 17.89 -40.76
N GLY A 146 10.91 17.04 -40.11
CA GLY A 146 11.18 15.63 -39.84
C GLY A 146 10.16 15.11 -38.81
N ASP A 147 9.09 14.47 -39.29
CA ASP A 147 7.85 14.15 -38.58
C ASP A 147 8.04 13.03 -37.51
N GLN A 148 8.45 13.40 -36.30
CA GLN A 148 8.39 12.61 -35.06
C GLN A 148 8.16 13.62 -33.92
N ASP A 149 6.91 13.81 -33.47
CA ASP A 149 6.62 14.54 -32.22
C ASP A 149 6.88 13.56 -31.06
N THR A 150 7.81 13.91 -30.19
CA THR A 150 8.26 13.07 -29.07
C THR A 150 7.86 13.75 -27.77
N ASP A 151 7.06 13.08 -26.93
CA ASP A 151 6.72 13.61 -25.62
C ASP A 151 7.84 13.36 -24.62
N TYR A 152 8.21 14.38 -23.86
CA TYR A 152 9.29 14.34 -22.89
C TYR A 152 8.73 14.10 -21.49
N LEU A 153 9.11 12.98 -20.87
CA LEU A 153 8.83 12.69 -19.47
C LEU A 153 10.01 13.19 -18.64
N ASP A 154 9.76 14.06 -17.68
CA ASP A 154 10.75 14.52 -16.69
C ASP A 154 10.08 14.67 -15.34
N VAL A 155 10.13 13.61 -14.56
CA VAL A 155 9.38 13.50 -13.30
C VAL A 155 10.30 12.99 -12.20
N PHE A 156 10.07 13.48 -11.00
CA PHE A 156 10.70 12.95 -9.79
C PHE A 156 9.76 11.90 -9.21
N ALA A 157 10.12 10.63 -9.34
CA ALA A 157 9.42 9.53 -8.66
C ALA A 157 9.66 9.57 -7.14
N PHE A 158 10.81 10.09 -6.76
CA PHE A 158 11.12 10.50 -5.40
C PHE A 158 11.97 11.77 -5.53
N ASN A 159 11.65 12.81 -4.79
CA ASN A 159 12.62 13.86 -4.50
C ASN A 159 12.50 14.07 -3.01
N GLY A 160 13.57 13.71 -2.33
CA GLY A 160 13.60 13.78 -0.92
C GLY A 160 13.40 15.22 -0.50
N ASP A 161 14.46 16.02 -0.56
CA ASP A 161 14.50 17.37 -0.02
C ASP A 161 13.74 18.44 -0.82
N GLY A 162 13.07 18.03 -1.90
CA GLY A 162 12.34 18.90 -2.81
C GLY A 162 13.26 19.83 -3.60
N ASN A 163 14.58 19.65 -3.48
CA ASN A 163 15.58 20.37 -4.25
C ASN A 163 16.02 19.47 -5.42
N PRO A 164 15.84 19.89 -6.68
CA PRO A 164 16.25 19.06 -7.82
C PRO A 164 17.77 18.96 -8.02
N ASP A 165 18.55 19.79 -7.32
CA ASP A 165 20.02 19.86 -7.42
C ASP A 165 20.74 18.81 -6.55
N THR A 166 20.03 18.16 -5.63
CA THR A 166 20.54 17.15 -4.69
C THR A 166 20.27 15.74 -5.25
N GLU A 167 21.33 15.09 -5.74
CA GLU A 167 21.19 13.81 -6.46
C GLU A 167 21.17 12.56 -5.57
N ASP A 168 21.53 12.69 -4.29
CA ASP A 168 21.69 11.56 -3.35
C ASP A 168 20.38 11.16 -2.63
N ASP A 169 19.29 11.89 -2.84
CA ASP A 169 18.00 11.71 -2.19
C ASP A 169 16.82 11.83 -3.17
N GLN A 170 17.06 11.70 -4.47
CA GLN A 170 16.01 11.71 -5.48
C GLN A 170 16.05 10.46 -6.35
N VAL A 171 14.91 10.10 -6.93
CA VAL A 171 14.74 9.17 -8.05
C VAL A 171 14.07 9.97 -9.17
N ARG A 172 14.84 10.33 -10.18
CA ARG A 172 14.38 11.09 -11.33
C ARG A 172 14.24 10.16 -12.53
N VAL A 173 13.11 10.29 -13.22
CA VAL A 173 12.81 9.60 -14.47
C VAL A 173 12.84 10.65 -15.56
N ASN A 174 13.73 10.48 -16.53
CA ASN A 174 13.73 11.29 -17.74
C ASN A 174 13.64 10.40 -18.98
N GLY A 175 12.99 10.88 -20.02
CA GLY A 175 12.86 10.07 -21.22
C GLY A 175 11.86 10.56 -22.23
N THR A 176 11.65 9.71 -23.23
CA THR A 176 10.74 9.99 -24.34
C THR A 176 9.74 8.88 -24.53
N LEU A 177 8.52 9.26 -24.89
CA LEU A 177 7.43 8.33 -25.18
C LEU A 177 6.85 8.60 -26.57
N SER A 178 6.57 7.52 -27.30
CA SER A 178 5.84 7.56 -28.57
C SER A 178 4.99 6.30 -28.78
N GLY A 179 3.98 6.34 -29.66
CA GLY A 179 3.08 5.22 -29.85
C GLY A 179 1.95 5.42 -30.87
N SER A 180 1.14 4.37 -31.05
CA SER A 180 -0.04 4.35 -31.94
C SER A 180 -1.09 3.36 -31.43
N LEU A 181 -2.37 3.57 -31.77
CA LEU A 181 -3.49 2.77 -31.27
C LEU A 181 -4.48 2.40 -32.39
N PHE A 182 -5.05 1.20 -32.35
CA PHE A 182 -6.20 0.76 -33.15
C PHE A 182 -7.13 -0.08 -32.28
N TYR A 183 -8.46 0.03 -32.48
CA TYR A 183 -9.39 -0.77 -31.70
C TYR A 183 -10.65 -1.23 -32.44
N GLU A 184 -11.16 -2.40 -32.06
CA GLU A 184 -12.47 -2.94 -32.46
C GLU A 184 -13.31 -3.07 -31.19
N PHE A 185 -14.56 -2.61 -31.22
CA PHE A 185 -15.45 -2.63 -30.07
C PHE A 185 -16.77 -3.33 -30.41
N ASN A 186 -17.31 -4.08 -29.46
CA ASN A 186 -18.63 -4.71 -29.57
C ASN A 186 -19.36 -4.69 -28.24
N VAL A 187 -20.70 -4.62 -28.30
CA VAL A 187 -21.63 -4.72 -27.18
C VAL A 187 -22.83 -5.52 -27.64
N ASP A 188 -23.16 -6.56 -26.89
CA ASP A 188 -24.27 -7.45 -27.09
C ASP A 188 -25.08 -7.59 -25.79
N THR A 189 -26.37 -7.28 -25.84
CA THR A 189 -27.33 -7.53 -24.76
C THR A 189 -28.67 -7.89 -25.37
N ASP A 190 -29.31 -8.93 -24.86
CA ASP A 190 -30.60 -9.41 -25.38
C ASP A 190 -31.50 -9.88 -24.23
N TRP A 191 -32.69 -9.29 -24.13
CA TRP A 191 -33.73 -9.74 -23.20
C TRP A 191 -34.47 -11.01 -23.70
N GLY A 192 -34.25 -11.44 -24.95
CA GLY A 192 -34.92 -12.59 -25.57
C GLY A 192 -36.37 -12.28 -25.97
N GLU A 193 -37.28 -13.26 -25.86
CA GLU A 193 -38.71 -13.10 -26.24
C GLU A 193 -39.55 -12.26 -25.26
N VAL A 194 -38.91 -11.44 -24.41
CA VAL A 194 -39.60 -10.59 -23.44
C VAL A 194 -40.25 -9.41 -24.16
N MET A 195 -41.53 -9.56 -24.52
CA MET A 195 -42.31 -8.55 -25.24
C MET A 195 -42.84 -7.42 -24.34
N ASN A 196 -42.91 -7.65 -23.02
CA ASN A 196 -43.29 -6.67 -22.00
C ASN A 196 -42.38 -6.88 -20.79
N LEU A 197 -41.48 -5.93 -20.51
CA LEU A 197 -40.70 -5.95 -19.28
C LEU A 197 -41.69 -6.00 -18.10
N PRO A 198 -41.71 -7.07 -17.30
CA PRO A 198 -42.70 -7.18 -16.25
C PRO A 198 -42.57 -5.99 -15.31
N LYS A 199 -43.72 -5.47 -14.89
CA LYS A 199 -43.89 -4.46 -13.85
C LYS A 199 -42.92 -4.60 -12.65
N ALA A 200 -42.36 -5.78 -12.37
CA ALA A 200 -41.34 -6.03 -11.36
C ALA A 200 -39.97 -5.34 -11.58
N VAL A 201 -39.45 -5.21 -12.81
CA VAL A 201 -38.17 -4.49 -13.05
C VAL A 201 -38.39 -2.99 -12.90
N TYR A 202 -39.54 -2.51 -13.38
CA TYR A 202 -39.99 -1.13 -13.22
C TYR A 202 -40.30 -0.78 -11.76
N ASP A 203 -41.07 -1.61 -11.04
CA ASP A 203 -41.38 -1.46 -9.61
C ASP A 203 -40.09 -1.54 -8.76
N CYS A 204 -39.14 -2.42 -9.09
CA CYS A 204 -37.84 -2.48 -8.42
C CYS A 204 -36.99 -1.22 -8.66
N LEU A 205 -36.88 -0.75 -9.92
CA LEU A 205 -36.14 0.48 -10.22
C LEU A 205 -36.80 1.68 -9.52
N HIS A 206 -38.13 1.75 -9.54
CA HIS A 206 -38.91 2.81 -8.86
C HIS A 206 -38.81 2.73 -7.33
N GLU A 207 -38.75 1.53 -6.74
CA GLU A 207 -38.46 1.33 -5.31
C GLU A 207 -37.02 1.71 -4.96
N LEU A 208 -36.04 1.50 -5.85
CA LEU A 208 -34.66 1.95 -5.68
C LEU A 208 -34.59 3.48 -5.54
N PHE A 209 -35.36 4.20 -6.36
CA PHE A 209 -35.52 5.66 -6.30
C PHE A 209 -36.41 6.12 -5.13
N GLY A 210 -37.16 5.21 -4.51
CA GLY A 210 -38.02 5.42 -3.33
C GLY A 210 -37.42 4.97 -2.00
N GLY A 211 -36.21 4.40 -1.98
CA GLY A 211 -35.49 3.94 -0.77
C GLY A 211 -35.74 2.49 -0.32
N GLY A 212 -36.16 1.59 -1.22
CA GLY A 212 -36.33 0.15 -0.97
C GLY A 212 -35.08 -0.70 -1.27
N ASP A 213 -35.00 -1.90 -0.69
CA ASP A 213 -33.93 -2.89 -0.91
C ASP A 213 -34.21 -3.71 -2.19
N CYS A 214 -33.67 -3.27 -3.34
CA CYS A 214 -33.65 -4.07 -4.57
C CYS A 214 -32.23 -4.25 -5.12
N SER A 215 -31.87 -5.47 -5.54
CA SER A 215 -30.58 -5.75 -6.22
C SER A 215 -30.76 -5.75 -7.74
N VAL A 216 -30.58 -4.58 -8.36
CA VAL A 216 -30.75 -4.34 -9.81
C VAL A 216 -29.87 -5.28 -10.66
N GLN A 217 -28.68 -5.65 -10.19
CA GLN A 217 -27.77 -6.58 -10.86
C GLN A 217 -28.40 -7.96 -11.14
N SER A 218 -29.38 -8.40 -10.32
CA SER A 218 -30.05 -9.69 -10.50
C SER A 218 -31.23 -9.65 -11.49
N LEU A 219 -31.61 -8.46 -11.96
CA LEU A 219 -32.81 -8.23 -12.78
C LEU A 219 -32.53 -7.82 -14.22
N LEU A 220 -31.29 -7.38 -14.51
CA LEU A 220 -30.88 -7.00 -15.86
C LEU A 220 -30.31 -8.21 -16.62
N PRO A 221 -30.57 -8.33 -17.94
CA PRO A 221 -29.94 -9.36 -18.77
C PRO A 221 -28.43 -9.14 -18.83
N PRO A 222 -27.67 -10.19 -19.13
CA PRO A 222 -26.23 -10.06 -19.19
C PRO A 222 -25.80 -9.15 -20.34
N VAL A 223 -24.85 -8.27 -20.07
CA VAL A 223 -24.16 -7.48 -21.10
C VAL A 223 -22.88 -8.18 -21.44
N GLN A 224 -22.72 -8.50 -22.72
CA GLN A 224 -21.47 -8.93 -23.31
C GLN A 224 -20.85 -7.73 -24.01
N ALA A 225 -19.58 -7.44 -23.73
CA ALA A 225 -18.86 -6.36 -24.39
C ALA A 225 -17.45 -6.86 -24.72
N GLY A 226 -16.98 -6.55 -25.91
CA GLY A 226 -15.65 -6.93 -26.34
C GLY A 226 -14.87 -5.76 -26.89
N MET A 227 -13.57 -5.77 -26.63
CA MET A 227 -12.64 -4.81 -27.19
C MET A 227 -11.41 -5.54 -27.70
N LYS A 228 -11.07 -5.33 -28.97
CA LYS A 228 -9.74 -5.65 -29.50
C LYS A 228 -8.92 -4.39 -29.54
N LEU A 229 -7.66 -4.51 -29.14
CA LEU A 229 -6.72 -3.42 -29.06
C LEU A 229 -5.46 -3.82 -29.83
N ASP A 230 -5.01 -2.99 -30.75
CA ASP A 230 -3.68 -3.08 -31.35
C ASP A 230 -2.95 -1.79 -30.99
N ALA A 231 -2.02 -1.91 -30.04
CA ALA A 231 -1.30 -0.79 -29.47
C ALA A 231 0.20 -0.97 -29.71
N GLY A 232 0.85 0.10 -30.16
CA GLY A 232 2.30 0.22 -30.20
C GLY A 232 2.75 1.30 -29.23
N ALA A 233 3.77 1.00 -28.41
CA ALA A 233 4.41 1.97 -27.54
C ALA A 233 5.93 1.76 -27.57
N GLU A 234 6.67 2.86 -27.64
CA GLU A 234 8.11 2.90 -27.49
C GLU A 234 8.47 3.92 -26.41
N ALA A 235 9.26 3.46 -25.44
CA ALA A 235 9.72 4.25 -24.32
C ALA A 235 11.24 4.14 -24.19
N ASP A 236 11.90 5.28 -24.05
CA ASP A 236 13.31 5.38 -23.69
C ASP A 236 13.36 6.13 -22.36
N LEU A 237 13.61 5.41 -21.26
CA LEU A 237 13.47 5.91 -19.90
C LEU A 237 14.77 5.69 -19.13
N SER A 238 15.23 6.76 -18.51
CA SER A 238 16.41 6.80 -17.65
C SER A 238 15.98 7.09 -16.23
N LEU A 239 16.27 6.16 -15.34
CA LEU A 239 16.01 6.24 -13.92
C LEU A 239 17.33 6.36 -13.18
N LYS A 240 17.52 7.45 -12.44
CA LYS A 240 18.72 7.68 -11.64
C LYS A 240 18.31 8.14 -10.26
N GLY A 241 18.89 7.53 -9.22
CA GLY A 241 18.59 7.98 -7.87
C GLY A 241 19.01 7.09 -6.72
N SER A 242 18.65 7.54 -5.51
CA SER A 242 18.70 6.77 -4.26
C SER A 242 17.45 7.07 -3.43
N ALA A 243 16.76 6.02 -2.97
CA ALA A 243 15.55 6.15 -2.16
C ALA A 243 15.39 4.97 -1.20
N PHE A 244 15.54 5.25 0.10
CA PHE A 244 15.47 4.23 1.15
C PHE A 244 14.07 3.65 1.39
N LEU A 245 13.04 4.48 1.19
CA LEU A 245 11.65 4.08 1.27
C LEU A 245 11.20 3.49 -0.06
N SER A 246 10.22 2.59 -0.01
CA SER A 246 9.46 2.24 -1.21
C SER A 246 8.82 3.51 -1.76
N TYR A 247 9.02 3.75 -3.04
CA TYR A 247 8.32 4.79 -3.79
C TYR A 247 7.42 4.09 -4.79
N ALA A 248 6.23 4.65 -4.99
CA ALA A 248 5.32 4.28 -6.04
C ALA A 248 4.61 5.55 -6.44
N THR A 249 4.80 5.98 -7.68
CA THR A 249 4.16 7.14 -8.24
C THR A 249 3.50 6.75 -9.55
N GLU A 250 2.31 7.26 -9.79
CA GLU A 250 1.61 7.14 -11.05
C GLU A 250 1.50 8.54 -11.64
N HIS A 251 2.01 8.69 -12.86
CA HIS A 251 1.96 9.94 -13.59
C HIS A 251 1.08 9.79 -14.82
N GLU A 252 0.02 10.58 -14.88
CA GLU A 252 -0.74 10.79 -16.10
C GLU A 252 0.13 11.58 -17.08
N VAL A 253 0.57 10.91 -18.15
CA VAL A 253 1.37 11.53 -19.22
C VAL A 253 0.46 12.24 -20.21
N LEU A 254 -0.69 11.64 -20.50
CA LEU A 254 -1.71 12.13 -21.42
C LEU A 254 -3.09 11.61 -20.99
N SER A 255 -4.10 12.46 -21.10
CA SER A 255 -5.51 12.07 -21.12
C SER A 255 -6.23 12.86 -22.23
N GLU A 256 -6.91 12.16 -23.13
CA GLU A 256 -7.62 12.75 -24.26
C GLU A 256 -8.92 12.00 -24.59
N ASP A 257 -10.03 12.74 -24.70
CA ASP A 257 -11.27 12.25 -25.31
C ASP A 257 -11.06 12.06 -26.82
N LEU A 258 -11.19 10.83 -27.29
CA LEU A 258 -11.12 10.48 -28.71
C LEU A 258 -12.43 10.82 -29.42
N MET A 259 -12.41 10.99 -30.75
CA MET A 259 -13.59 11.47 -31.49
C MET A 259 -14.79 10.53 -31.29
N PRO A 260 -15.92 11.02 -30.72
CA PRO A 260 -17.11 10.21 -30.50
C PRO A 260 -17.73 9.74 -31.82
N PHE A 261 -18.39 8.58 -31.80
CA PHE A 261 -19.03 8.03 -32.98
C PHE A 261 -20.31 7.27 -32.63
N MET A 262 -21.26 7.27 -33.57
CA MET A 262 -22.50 6.50 -33.44
C MET A 262 -22.30 5.07 -33.92
N VAL A 263 -22.97 4.12 -33.26
CA VAL A 263 -23.18 2.74 -33.70
C VAL A 263 -24.67 2.46 -33.55
N GLY A 264 -25.41 2.57 -34.65
CA GLY A 264 -26.87 2.60 -34.58
C GLY A 264 -27.36 3.78 -33.71
N PRO A 265 -28.24 3.55 -32.71
CA PRO A 265 -28.70 4.61 -31.81
C PRO A 265 -27.74 4.91 -30.65
N VAL A 266 -26.64 4.17 -30.49
CA VAL A 266 -25.72 4.31 -29.35
C VAL A 266 -24.54 5.21 -29.70
N LEU A 267 -24.28 6.21 -28.88
CA LEU A 267 -23.06 7.04 -28.97
C LEU A 267 -21.96 6.39 -28.13
N VAL A 268 -20.80 6.16 -28.74
CA VAL A 268 -19.60 5.69 -28.04
C VAL A 268 -18.64 6.85 -27.91
N VAL A 269 -18.18 7.09 -26.68
CA VAL A 269 -17.18 8.09 -26.32
C VAL A 269 -15.92 7.35 -25.87
N PRO A 270 -14.94 7.15 -26.78
CA PRO A 270 -13.65 6.60 -26.44
C PRO A 270 -12.76 7.64 -25.73
N GLU A 271 -12.00 7.20 -24.74
CA GLU A 271 -11.07 8.00 -23.94
C GLU A 271 -9.73 7.27 -23.87
N LEU A 272 -8.66 7.98 -24.20
CA LEU A 272 -7.29 7.45 -24.20
C LEU A 272 -6.50 8.10 -23.08
N GLU A 273 -6.03 7.29 -22.15
CA GLU A 273 -5.08 7.67 -21.12
C GLU A 273 -3.73 7.02 -21.38
N VAL A 274 -2.64 7.72 -21.09
CA VAL A 274 -1.30 7.14 -21.06
C VAL A 274 -0.72 7.39 -19.69
N ARG A 275 -0.42 6.30 -18.98
CA ARG A 275 0.05 6.35 -17.61
C ARG A 275 1.46 5.79 -17.52
N ALA A 276 2.30 6.47 -16.75
CA ALA A 276 3.62 6.00 -16.35
C ALA A 276 3.57 5.66 -14.86
N GLU A 277 3.78 4.38 -14.55
CA GLU A 277 3.94 3.87 -13.19
C GLU A 277 5.43 3.71 -12.93
N ILE A 278 5.91 4.36 -11.88
CA ILE A 278 7.29 4.22 -11.43
C ILE A 278 7.26 3.82 -9.98
N ASP A 279 7.74 2.62 -9.70
CA ASP A 279 7.78 2.06 -8.36
C ASP A 279 9.10 1.34 -8.09
N GLY A 280 9.40 1.13 -6.81
CA GLY A 280 10.60 0.43 -6.40
C GLY A 280 11.09 0.85 -5.03
N SER A 281 12.30 0.42 -4.71
CA SER A 281 13.03 0.85 -3.52
C SER A 281 14.53 0.72 -3.78
N ALA A 282 15.34 1.61 -3.24
CA ALA A 282 16.79 1.55 -3.41
C ALA A 282 17.54 1.62 -2.07
N SER A 283 18.60 0.82 -1.99
CA SER A 283 19.52 0.80 -0.86
C SER A 283 20.81 1.55 -1.14
N SER A 284 20.93 2.20 -2.29
CA SER A 284 22.08 3.00 -2.67
C SER A 284 21.75 3.78 -3.93
N ALA A 285 22.64 4.70 -4.33
CA ALA A 285 22.57 5.31 -5.65
C ALA A 285 22.57 4.22 -6.74
N PHE A 286 21.67 4.37 -7.70
CA PHE A 286 21.58 3.53 -8.89
C PHE A 286 21.32 4.38 -10.13
N GLU A 287 21.72 3.86 -11.28
CA GLU A 287 21.39 4.40 -12.59
C GLU A 287 20.97 3.24 -13.52
N PHE A 288 19.84 3.43 -14.18
CA PHE A 288 19.18 2.45 -15.03
C PHE A 288 18.68 3.17 -16.28
N HIS A 289 19.12 2.73 -17.46
CA HIS A 289 18.64 3.26 -18.73
C HIS A 289 17.98 2.15 -19.53
N GLY A 290 16.66 2.09 -19.54
CA GLY A 290 15.88 1.10 -20.27
C GLY A 290 15.27 1.70 -21.54
N ARG A 291 15.50 1.05 -22.68
CA ARG A 291 14.70 1.27 -23.89
C ARG A 291 13.84 0.05 -24.14
N SER A 292 12.54 0.26 -24.22
CA SER A 292 11.56 -0.78 -24.40
C SER A 292 10.57 -0.37 -25.48
N ALA A 293 10.38 -1.24 -26.47
CA ALA A 293 9.38 -1.10 -27.50
C ALA A 293 8.49 -2.34 -27.53
N ALA A 294 7.18 -2.13 -27.64
CA ALA A 294 6.23 -3.21 -27.83
C ALA A 294 5.17 -2.82 -28.86
N SER A 295 4.80 -3.78 -29.69
CA SER A 295 3.58 -3.73 -30.52
C SER A 295 2.75 -4.96 -30.19
N VAL A 296 1.52 -4.75 -29.77
CA VAL A 296 0.70 -5.76 -29.11
C VAL A 296 -0.72 -5.70 -29.61
N GLN A 297 -1.19 -6.85 -30.09
CA GLN A 297 -2.57 -7.09 -30.45
C GLN A 297 -3.22 -7.97 -29.40
N SER A 298 -4.30 -7.48 -28.81
CA SER A 298 -5.03 -8.13 -27.72
C SER A 298 -6.53 -8.09 -27.98
N ALA A 299 -7.27 -9.02 -27.41
CA ALA A 299 -8.72 -9.02 -27.47
C ALA A 299 -9.34 -9.48 -26.16
N VAL A 300 -10.34 -8.73 -25.74
CA VAL A 300 -11.10 -8.93 -24.51
C VAL A 300 -12.55 -9.13 -24.89
N ALA A 301 -13.20 -10.08 -24.23
CA ALA A 301 -14.66 -10.19 -24.22
C ALA A 301 -15.11 -10.38 -22.77
N TYR A 302 -15.90 -9.46 -22.26
CA TYR A 302 -16.48 -9.46 -20.93
C TYR A 302 -17.96 -9.80 -21.01
N SER A 303 -18.45 -10.59 -20.06
CA SER A 303 -19.87 -10.87 -19.82
C SER A 303 -20.17 -10.60 -18.36
N THR A 304 -21.30 -9.95 -18.04
CA THR A 304 -21.73 -9.79 -16.63
C THR A 304 -22.13 -11.13 -15.97
N GLU A 305 -22.34 -12.19 -16.75
CA GLU A 305 -22.66 -13.55 -16.25
C GLU A 305 -21.40 -14.42 -16.12
N ASP A 306 -20.58 -14.47 -17.18
CA ASP A 306 -19.42 -15.38 -17.26
C ASP A 306 -18.08 -14.71 -16.90
N GLY A 307 -18.08 -13.39 -16.66
CA GLY A 307 -16.88 -12.60 -16.42
C GLY A 307 -16.05 -12.33 -17.68
N ALA A 308 -14.79 -11.94 -17.49
CA ALA A 308 -13.87 -11.62 -18.59
C ALA A 308 -13.22 -12.87 -19.19
N THR A 309 -13.29 -12.99 -20.51
CA THR A 309 -12.52 -13.91 -21.33
C THR A 309 -11.52 -13.13 -22.19
N PHE A 310 -10.35 -13.72 -22.40
CA PHE A 310 -9.20 -13.00 -22.93
C PHE A 310 -8.48 -13.81 -24.00
N THR A 311 -8.13 -13.16 -25.10
CA THR A 311 -7.24 -13.72 -26.13
C THR A 311 -5.82 -13.32 -25.80
N PRO A 312 -4.88 -14.28 -25.63
CA PRO A 312 -3.49 -13.97 -25.34
C PRO A 312 -2.91 -13.00 -26.38
N PRO A 313 -2.25 -11.92 -25.94
CA PRO A 313 -1.75 -10.91 -26.83
C PRO A 313 -0.68 -11.49 -27.74
N GLN A 314 -0.75 -11.11 -29.01
CA GLN A 314 0.25 -11.45 -30.00
C GLN A 314 0.98 -10.18 -30.40
N GLY A 315 2.30 -10.24 -30.50
CA GLY A 315 3.07 -9.04 -30.68
C GLY A 315 4.56 -9.29 -30.84
N SER A 316 5.26 -8.20 -31.13
CA SER A 316 6.73 -8.16 -31.11
C SER A 316 7.16 -7.18 -30.03
N TYR A 317 8.24 -7.57 -29.35
CA TYR A 317 8.83 -6.81 -28.25
C TYR A 317 10.32 -6.66 -28.54
N ASP A 318 10.86 -5.47 -28.32
CA ASP A 318 12.29 -5.20 -28.40
C ASP A 318 12.72 -4.47 -27.12
N PHE A 319 13.57 -5.14 -26.35
CA PHE A 319 14.10 -4.63 -25.10
C PHE A 319 15.61 -4.49 -25.27
N ALA A 320 16.09 -3.25 -25.21
CA ALA A 320 17.52 -3.00 -25.28
C ALA A 320 18.17 -3.36 -23.94
N ALA A 321 19.34 -4.00 -24.00
CA ALA A 321 20.14 -4.24 -22.80
C ALA A 321 20.53 -2.89 -22.17
N PRO A 322 20.09 -2.62 -20.93
CA PRO A 322 20.31 -1.35 -20.27
C PRO A 322 21.76 -1.22 -19.79
N LYS A 323 22.17 0.02 -19.56
CA LYS A 323 23.33 0.29 -18.68
C LYS A 323 22.81 0.35 -17.25
N VAL A 324 23.38 -0.51 -16.41
CA VAL A 324 23.05 -0.56 -14.98
C VAL A 324 24.31 -0.22 -14.19
N ASN A 325 24.21 0.81 -13.36
CA ASN A 325 25.18 1.09 -12.32
C ASN A 325 24.45 0.99 -10.98
N ALA A 326 24.57 -0.14 -10.30
CA ALA A 326 23.97 -0.35 -8.99
C ALA A 326 25.06 -0.61 -7.95
N LYS A 327 25.06 0.17 -6.87
CA LYS A 327 26.13 0.18 -5.87
C LYS A 327 25.93 -0.76 -4.68
N LEU A 328 24.72 -1.26 -4.43
CA LEU A 328 24.48 -2.17 -3.32
C LEU A 328 23.23 -3.02 -3.56
N GLY A 329 22.09 -2.37 -3.75
CA GLY A 329 20.85 -3.03 -4.07
C GLY A 329 19.77 -2.04 -4.46
N ALA A 330 19.02 -2.35 -5.50
CA ALA A 330 17.94 -1.52 -6.00
C ALA A 330 16.89 -2.42 -6.64
N ASP A 331 15.64 -2.17 -6.31
CA ASP A 331 14.48 -2.67 -7.03
C ASP A 331 13.84 -1.45 -7.68
N ALA A 332 13.70 -1.46 -8.99
CA ALA A 332 13.11 -0.33 -9.69
C ALA A 332 12.35 -0.81 -10.90
N ARG A 333 11.06 -0.52 -10.93
CA ARG A 333 10.16 -0.85 -12.01
C ARG A 333 9.60 0.42 -12.62
N ILE A 334 9.66 0.48 -13.94
CA ILE A 334 9.01 1.52 -14.72
C ILE A 334 8.09 0.83 -15.70
N ALA A 335 6.80 1.11 -15.62
CA ALA A 335 5.79 0.63 -16.54
C ALA A 335 5.11 1.82 -17.21
N ILE A 336 4.91 1.74 -18.52
CA ILE A 336 4.28 2.83 -19.27
C ILE A 336 3.44 2.27 -20.40
N GLY A 337 2.27 2.85 -20.62
CA GLY A 337 1.50 2.53 -21.80
C GLY A 337 0.07 3.06 -21.79
N PRO A 338 -0.65 2.86 -22.90
CA PRO A 338 -2.00 3.36 -23.07
C PRO A 338 -3.04 2.50 -22.35
N ARG A 339 -4.08 3.16 -21.86
CA ARG A 339 -5.37 2.60 -21.47
C ARG A 339 -6.45 3.25 -22.34
N LEU A 340 -7.18 2.42 -23.07
CA LEU A 340 -8.36 2.85 -23.82
C LEU A 340 -9.61 2.47 -23.05
N THR A 341 -10.49 3.44 -22.83
CA THR A 341 -11.81 3.24 -22.24
C THR A 341 -12.87 3.62 -23.28
N ALA A 342 -13.80 2.72 -23.60
CA ALA A 342 -14.84 2.98 -24.60
C ALA A 342 -16.21 2.98 -23.95
N ARG A 343 -16.72 4.17 -23.55
CA ARG A 343 -18.00 4.28 -22.84
C ARG A 343 -19.16 4.58 -23.78
N ALA A 344 -20.23 3.80 -23.73
CA ALA A 344 -21.51 4.13 -24.33
C ALA A 344 -22.19 5.25 -23.51
N PHE A 345 -22.48 6.37 -24.16
CA PHE A 345 -23.03 7.60 -23.55
C PHE A 345 -22.23 8.13 -22.35
N GLY A 346 -20.97 7.72 -22.19
CA GLY A 346 -20.17 8.00 -20.99
C GLY A 346 -20.55 7.18 -19.74
N LEU A 347 -21.55 6.30 -19.82
CA LEU A 347 -22.12 5.58 -18.66
C LEU A 347 -21.47 4.21 -18.43
N MET A 348 -21.33 3.43 -19.50
CA MET A 348 -20.83 2.05 -19.36
C MET A 348 -20.00 1.60 -20.54
N GLY A 349 -18.98 0.78 -20.27
CA GLY A 349 -18.20 0.18 -21.32
C GLY A 349 -16.93 -0.52 -20.84
N PRO A 350 -16.29 -1.28 -21.73
CA PRO A 350 -15.03 -1.93 -21.45
C PRO A 350 -13.89 -0.93 -21.46
N TYR A 351 -12.84 -1.27 -20.73
CA TYR A 351 -11.52 -0.67 -20.86
C TYR A 351 -10.48 -1.77 -21.06
N ALA A 352 -9.39 -1.43 -21.74
CA ALA A 352 -8.22 -2.26 -21.86
C ALA A 352 -6.98 -1.37 -21.94
N GLY A 353 -5.96 -1.74 -21.18
CA GLY A 353 -4.66 -1.11 -21.19
C GLY A 353 -3.55 -2.13 -21.41
N LEU A 354 -2.45 -1.64 -21.97
CA LEU A 354 -1.23 -2.39 -22.18
C LEU A 354 -0.07 -1.53 -21.73
N ARG A 355 0.80 -2.09 -20.89
CA ARG A 355 1.96 -1.40 -20.34
C ARG A 355 3.21 -2.18 -20.70
N VAL A 356 4.18 -1.49 -21.27
CA VAL A 356 5.54 -2.01 -21.39
C VAL A 356 6.25 -1.66 -20.11
N PHE A 357 6.92 -2.63 -19.51
CA PHE A 357 7.68 -2.39 -18.29
C PHE A 357 9.12 -2.85 -18.42
N SER A 358 9.97 -2.19 -17.66
CA SER A 358 11.30 -2.70 -17.37
C SER A 358 11.54 -2.61 -15.86
N GLU A 359 12.09 -3.70 -15.32
CA GLU A 359 12.28 -3.88 -13.89
C GLU A 359 13.74 -4.28 -13.64
N LEU A 360 14.46 -3.41 -12.95
CA LEU A 360 15.79 -3.69 -12.42
C LEU A 360 15.67 -4.34 -11.05
N LYS A 361 16.30 -5.50 -10.90
CA LYS A 361 16.64 -6.09 -9.61
C LYS A 361 18.15 -6.13 -9.48
N ALA A 362 18.67 -5.40 -8.50
CA ALA A 362 20.08 -5.37 -8.17
C ALA A 362 20.30 -5.78 -6.71
N ASP A 363 21.28 -6.65 -6.49
CA ASP A 363 21.75 -7.18 -5.22
C ASP A 363 23.25 -7.52 -5.35
N GLN A 364 24.12 -6.73 -4.71
CA GLN A 364 25.57 -6.96 -4.71
C GLN A 364 26.01 -8.25 -4.01
N THR A 365 25.14 -8.89 -3.24
CA THR A 365 25.44 -10.17 -2.59
C THR A 365 25.24 -11.36 -3.54
N SER A 366 24.49 -11.15 -4.64
CA SER A 366 24.28 -12.15 -5.69
C SER A 366 25.48 -12.25 -6.64
N ALA A 367 25.79 -13.47 -7.08
CA ALA A 367 26.77 -13.72 -8.14
C ALA A 367 26.39 -13.05 -9.48
N THR A 368 25.08 -12.92 -9.73
CA THR A 368 24.53 -12.10 -10.81
C THR A 368 24.00 -10.83 -10.15
N CYS A 369 24.88 -9.84 -9.99
CA CYS A 369 24.62 -8.66 -9.17
C CYS A 369 23.33 -7.94 -9.57
N TRP A 370 23.02 -7.89 -10.86
CA TRP A 370 21.78 -7.30 -11.32
C TRP A 370 21.17 -8.08 -12.47
N THR A 371 19.86 -8.07 -12.51
CA THR A 371 19.02 -8.60 -13.59
C THR A 371 18.03 -7.53 -13.99
N VAL A 372 17.84 -7.35 -15.29
CA VAL A 372 16.76 -6.52 -15.81
C VAL A 372 15.76 -7.42 -16.49
N HIS A 373 14.53 -7.32 -16.02
CA HIS A 373 13.36 -7.86 -16.65
C HIS A 373 12.80 -6.83 -17.64
N GLY A 374 12.48 -7.29 -18.83
CA GLY A 374 11.69 -6.53 -19.80
C GLY A 374 10.41 -7.30 -20.03
N GLY A 375 9.28 -6.59 -19.96
CA GLY A 375 8.00 -7.25 -20.08
C GLY A 375 6.90 -6.37 -20.62
N VAL A 376 5.77 -7.00 -20.87
CA VAL A 376 4.51 -6.35 -21.16
C VAL A 376 3.47 -6.90 -20.22
N SER A 377 2.76 -6.01 -19.55
CA SER A 377 1.56 -6.33 -18.79
C SER A 377 0.35 -5.66 -19.44
N GLY A 378 -0.83 -6.04 -19.02
CA GLY A 378 -2.06 -5.42 -19.47
C GLY A 378 -3.12 -5.49 -18.39
N GLU A 379 -4.13 -4.67 -18.58
CA GLU A 379 -5.30 -4.60 -17.72
C GLU A 379 -6.54 -4.59 -18.60
N VAL A 380 -7.59 -5.24 -18.14
CA VAL A 380 -8.86 -5.27 -18.86
C VAL A 380 -9.99 -5.25 -17.87
N GLY A 381 -11.07 -4.59 -18.23
CA GLY A 381 -12.25 -4.57 -17.38
C GLY A 381 -13.43 -3.92 -18.04
N PHE A 382 -14.48 -3.75 -17.23
CA PHE A 382 -15.72 -3.11 -17.58
C PHE A 382 -16.13 -2.22 -16.43
N ASP A 383 -16.59 -1.04 -16.76
CA ASP A 383 -17.05 -0.05 -15.79
C ASP A 383 -18.46 0.41 -16.20
N ALA A 384 -19.36 0.44 -15.24
CA ALA A 384 -20.71 0.96 -15.38
C ALA A 384 -21.02 1.83 -14.17
N SER A 385 -20.96 3.14 -14.41
CA SER A 385 -21.25 4.16 -13.42
C SER A 385 -22.41 5.04 -13.90
N VAL A 386 -23.29 5.43 -12.98
CA VAL A 386 -24.46 6.27 -13.27
C VAL A 386 -24.41 7.46 -12.34
N HIS A 387 -24.54 8.66 -12.90
CA HIS A 387 -24.49 9.88 -12.13
C HIS A 387 -25.89 10.35 -11.71
N PHE A 388 -26.09 10.51 -10.41
CA PHE A 388 -27.32 11.06 -9.84
C PHE A 388 -27.08 12.47 -9.28
N PRO A 389 -27.89 13.48 -9.67
CA PRO A 389 -27.69 14.87 -9.21
C PRO A 389 -27.66 15.07 -7.69
N LYS A 390 -28.27 14.16 -6.91
CA LYS A 390 -28.33 14.23 -5.44
C LYS A 390 -27.41 13.25 -4.71
N LEU A 391 -26.97 12.18 -5.37
CA LEU A 391 -26.20 11.08 -4.74
C LEU A 391 -24.76 11.01 -5.27
N GLY A 392 -24.42 11.74 -6.33
CA GLY A 392 -23.14 11.63 -7.00
C GLY A 392 -23.09 10.41 -7.93
N GLU A 393 -21.89 9.99 -8.28
CA GLU A 393 -21.66 8.83 -9.13
C GLU A 393 -21.86 7.52 -8.35
N VAL A 394 -22.71 6.64 -8.86
CA VAL A 394 -23.02 5.33 -8.27
C VAL A 394 -22.50 4.25 -9.21
N ASN A 395 -21.57 3.44 -8.70
CA ASN A 395 -21.02 2.29 -9.42
C ASN A 395 -22.03 1.15 -9.42
N ILE A 396 -22.61 0.86 -10.59
CA ILE A 396 -23.60 -0.21 -10.77
C ILE A 396 -22.91 -1.55 -10.96
N ALA A 397 -21.78 -1.57 -11.69
CA ALA A 397 -20.94 -2.75 -11.85
C ALA A 397 -19.53 -2.32 -12.26
N SER A 398 -18.51 -2.79 -11.55
CA SER A 398 -17.12 -2.67 -11.98
C SER A 398 -16.42 -4.02 -11.85
N ALA A 399 -15.68 -4.40 -12.89
CA ALA A 399 -14.89 -5.63 -12.90
C ALA A 399 -13.59 -5.36 -13.67
N GLY A 400 -12.46 -5.76 -13.11
CA GLY A 400 -11.15 -5.54 -13.71
C GLY A 400 -10.19 -6.68 -13.38
N LYS A 401 -9.22 -6.93 -14.28
CA LYS A 401 -8.14 -7.89 -14.07
C LYS A 401 -6.87 -7.44 -14.77
N GLU A 402 -5.76 -7.56 -14.07
CA GLU A 402 -4.41 -7.40 -14.63
C GLU A 402 -3.83 -8.75 -15.05
N PHE A 403 -2.93 -8.74 -16.03
CA PHE A 403 -2.19 -9.91 -16.50
C PHE A 403 -0.82 -9.53 -17.04
N THR A 404 0.10 -10.50 -17.02
CA THR A 404 1.42 -10.40 -17.65
C THR A 404 1.40 -11.14 -18.98
N VAL A 405 1.84 -10.48 -20.04
CA VAL A 405 1.96 -11.01 -21.41
C VAL A 405 3.29 -11.71 -21.59
N VAL A 406 4.36 -10.99 -21.27
CA VAL A 406 5.74 -11.45 -21.34
C VAL A 406 6.50 -10.80 -20.20
N ASP A 407 7.41 -11.56 -19.61
CA ASP A 407 8.32 -11.15 -18.56
C ASP A 407 9.57 -12.01 -18.72
N GLU A 408 10.62 -11.42 -19.28
CA GLU A 408 11.85 -12.12 -19.59
C GLU A 408 13.05 -11.32 -19.06
N ILE A 409 14.10 -12.04 -18.66
CA ILE A 409 15.38 -11.43 -18.31
C ILE A 409 16.05 -10.98 -19.60
N VAL A 410 16.08 -9.68 -19.83
CA VAL A 410 16.64 -9.06 -21.05
C VAL A 410 18.13 -8.78 -20.92
N ALA A 411 18.62 -8.59 -19.69
CA ALA A 411 20.02 -8.43 -19.39
C ALA A 411 20.33 -8.83 -17.95
N SER A 412 21.59 -9.19 -17.71
CA SER A 412 22.13 -9.37 -16.37
C SER A 412 23.63 -9.10 -16.35
N GLY A 413 24.19 -8.84 -15.18
CA GLY A 413 25.62 -8.57 -15.06
C GLY A 413 26.15 -8.53 -13.64
N GLU A 414 27.47 -8.36 -13.55
CA GLU A 414 28.22 -8.15 -12.31
C GLU A 414 28.29 -6.65 -11.99
N CYS A 415 28.49 -6.31 -10.71
CA CYS A 415 28.68 -4.92 -10.27
C CYS A 415 30.16 -4.51 -10.27
N GLU A 416 30.42 -3.22 -10.47
CA GLU A 416 31.75 -2.68 -10.24
C GLU A 416 32.10 -2.74 -8.74
N PRO A 417 33.31 -3.21 -8.36
CA PRO A 417 33.73 -3.25 -6.96
C PRO A 417 33.84 -1.83 -6.38
N LEU A 418 33.22 -1.62 -5.21
CA LEU A 418 33.18 -0.31 -4.55
C LEU A 418 34.57 0.19 -4.13
N SER A 419 34.78 1.50 -4.23
CA SER A 419 35.92 2.19 -3.58
C SER A 419 35.59 2.52 -2.12
N ALA A 420 36.60 2.51 -1.24
CA ALA A 420 36.43 2.65 0.21
C ALA A 420 35.84 4.00 0.70
N GLU A 421 35.78 5.02 -0.16
CA GLU A 421 35.18 6.33 0.16
C GLU A 421 33.72 6.45 -0.30
N GLN A 422 33.21 5.52 -1.12
CA GLN A 422 31.83 5.52 -1.65
C GLN A 422 30.85 4.67 -0.82
N THR A 423 31.28 4.22 0.36
CA THR A 423 30.59 3.27 1.26
C THR A 423 29.56 3.92 2.18
N MET A 424 28.74 4.86 1.69
CA MET A 424 27.47 5.09 2.38
C MET A 424 26.59 3.92 2.00
N THR A 425 26.55 2.92 2.88
CA THR A 425 25.81 1.67 2.73
C THR A 425 24.48 1.80 3.48
N PRO A 426 23.37 2.16 2.82
CA PRO A 426 22.07 2.06 3.44
C PRO A 426 21.78 0.63 3.86
N THR A 427 21.85 0.40 5.16
CA THR A 427 21.72 -0.93 5.73
C THR A 427 20.32 -1.19 6.24
N ALA A 428 19.58 -0.19 6.72
CA ALA A 428 18.21 -0.42 7.17
C ALA A 428 17.27 -0.90 6.03
N GLY A 429 16.13 -1.51 6.36
CA GLY A 429 15.09 -1.93 5.40
C GLY A 429 14.90 -3.44 5.32
N VAL A 430 13.83 -3.87 4.63
CA VAL A 430 13.48 -5.28 4.48
C VAL A 430 14.49 -5.97 3.54
N PRO A 431 15.16 -7.06 3.95
CA PRO A 431 16.11 -7.79 3.09
C PRO A 431 15.41 -8.52 1.95
N SER A 432 16.14 -8.82 0.87
CA SER A 432 15.70 -9.79 -0.14
C SER A 432 15.67 -11.20 0.46
N GLU A 433 14.97 -12.15 -0.19
CA GLU A 433 15.02 -13.56 0.24
C GLU A 433 16.46 -14.11 0.22
N ASP A 434 17.25 -13.73 -0.79
CA ASP A 434 18.65 -14.14 -0.95
C ASP A 434 19.54 -13.52 0.13
N ALA A 435 19.44 -12.21 0.36
CA ALA A 435 20.18 -11.54 1.42
C ALA A 435 19.82 -12.10 2.81
N PHE A 436 18.58 -12.51 3.05
CA PHE A 436 18.20 -13.19 4.29
C PHE A 436 18.81 -14.61 4.40
N ALA A 437 18.84 -15.37 3.31
CA ALA A 437 19.43 -16.71 3.27
C ALA A 437 20.97 -16.68 3.37
N HIS A 438 21.59 -15.64 2.82
CA HIS A 438 23.03 -15.43 2.69
C HIS A 438 23.42 -14.03 3.20
N PRO A 439 23.29 -13.78 4.51
CA PRO A 439 23.48 -12.45 5.07
C PRO A 439 24.94 -12.00 5.00
N SER A 440 25.17 -10.80 4.46
CA SER A 440 26.50 -10.16 4.37
C SER A 440 26.83 -9.32 5.61
N VAL A 441 25.87 -9.19 6.54
CA VAL A 441 26.04 -8.45 7.79
C VAL A 441 27.19 -8.99 8.65
N ALA A 442 28.04 -8.08 9.12
CA ALA A 442 29.00 -8.34 10.19
C ALA A 442 28.35 -8.01 11.55
N PRO A 443 28.05 -9.00 12.42
CA PRO A 443 27.37 -8.74 13.68
C PRO A 443 28.21 -7.90 14.64
N TRP A 444 27.58 -6.96 15.33
CA TRP A 444 28.22 -6.13 16.36
C TRP A 444 27.25 -5.80 17.49
N VAL A 445 27.79 -5.50 18.67
CA VAL A 445 27.02 -5.02 19.83
C VAL A 445 27.75 -3.83 20.45
N ARG A 446 27.00 -2.79 20.79
CA ARG A 446 27.49 -1.57 21.44
C ARG A 446 26.52 -1.14 22.53
N SER A 447 27.06 -0.48 23.55
CA SER A 447 26.28 0.20 24.56
C SER A 447 26.70 1.67 24.62
N TYR A 448 25.73 2.54 24.88
CA TYR A 448 25.93 3.98 24.96
C TYR A 448 25.33 4.50 26.26
N SER A 449 26.19 4.93 27.18
CA SER A 449 25.80 5.65 28.40
C SER A 449 25.23 7.03 28.06
N ASP A 450 25.89 7.74 27.14
CA ASP A 450 25.60 9.15 26.85
C ASP A 450 24.34 9.37 26.01
N MET A 451 23.73 8.28 25.51
CA MET A 451 22.46 8.30 24.79
C MET A 451 21.25 8.10 25.73
N SER A 452 21.49 7.98 27.04
CA SER A 452 20.48 7.91 28.11
C SER A 452 20.68 9.06 29.12
N ALA A 453 20.20 10.25 28.77
CA ALA A 453 20.51 11.44 29.57
C ALA A 453 19.56 11.76 30.73
N SER A 454 18.54 10.93 31.07
CA SER A 454 17.84 11.10 32.36
C SER A 454 17.01 9.92 32.85
N HIS A 455 16.73 9.95 34.16
CA HIS A 455 15.92 9.02 34.93
C HIS A 455 14.44 9.04 34.50
N PRO A 456 13.85 7.95 33.95
CA PRO A 456 12.40 7.86 33.77
C PRO A 456 11.62 7.85 35.11
N ALA A 457 12.29 7.52 36.21
CA ALA A 457 11.67 7.33 37.52
C ALA A 457 11.58 8.59 38.40
N GLU A 458 12.38 9.64 38.14
CA GLU A 458 12.40 10.84 38.99
C GLU A 458 11.77 12.08 38.32
N ALA A 459 11.60 12.10 37.00
CA ALA A 459 10.98 13.24 36.31
C ALA A 459 9.44 13.13 36.13
N THR A 460 8.86 11.92 36.00
CA THR A 460 7.42 11.82 35.64
C THR A 460 6.59 10.75 36.36
N GLY A 461 7.18 9.81 37.10
CA GLY A 461 6.44 8.66 37.62
C GLY A 461 6.20 7.56 36.56
N ALA A 462 5.64 6.42 36.98
CA ALA A 462 5.52 5.20 36.18
C ALA A 462 4.52 5.30 35.01
N GLY A 463 4.98 5.81 33.85
CA GLY A 463 4.29 5.70 32.56
C GLY A 463 4.88 4.58 31.67
N PRO A 464 4.24 4.27 30.52
CA PRO A 464 4.73 3.25 29.61
C PRO A 464 6.09 3.62 29.01
N SER A 465 6.98 2.61 28.88
CA SER A 465 8.35 2.77 28.40
C SER A 465 8.56 2.07 27.06
N TRP A 466 9.43 2.63 26.21
CA TRP A 466 9.85 2.06 24.93
C TRP A 466 11.11 2.73 24.40
N ILE A 467 11.81 2.02 23.51
CA ILE A 467 12.82 2.56 22.61
C ILE A 467 12.43 2.19 21.19
N GLU A 468 12.84 2.99 20.23
CA GLU A 468 12.64 2.75 18.80
C GLU A 468 13.94 2.99 18.05
N SER A 469 14.19 2.11 17.09
CA SER A 469 15.13 2.38 16.01
C SER A 469 14.37 2.57 14.70
N THR A 470 14.84 3.48 13.85
CA THR A 470 14.22 3.76 12.54
C THR A 470 15.30 4.00 11.50
N GLY A 471 15.17 3.39 10.32
CA GLY A 471 16.04 3.68 9.18
C GLY A 471 15.82 5.10 8.63
N THR A 472 16.88 5.76 8.18
CA THR A 472 16.83 7.08 7.54
C THR A 472 17.20 7.01 6.07
N ILE A 473 16.78 8.01 5.30
CA ILE A 473 17.00 8.05 3.84
C ILE A 473 18.47 7.99 3.45
N ASP A 474 19.36 8.54 4.29
CA ASP A 474 20.81 8.47 4.11
C ASP A 474 21.45 7.16 4.63
N GLY A 475 20.65 6.14 4.91
CA GLY A 475 21.13 4.79 5.20
C GLY A 475 21.59 4.52 6.63
N ARG A 476 21.32 5.46 7.53
CA ARG A 476 21.68 5.44 8.95
C ARG A 476 20.48 5.08 9.82
N PHE A 477 20.70 4.95 11.13
CA PHE A 477 19.63 4.64 12.08
C PHE A 477 19.40 5.80 13.04
N MET A 478 18.14 6.18 13.22
CA MET A 478 17.72 7.01 14.34
C MET A 478 17.38 6.12 15.53
N VAL A 479 17.72 6.58 16.72
CA VAL A 479 17.35 5.97 17.99
C VAL A 479 16.71 7.02 18.87
N ALA A 480 15.49 6.73 19.33
CA ALA A 480 14.67 7.58 20.19
C ALA A 480 13.93 6.72 21.22
N GLY A 481 13.46 7.29 22.32
CA GLY A 481 12.80 6.50 23.35
C GLY A 481 12.07 7.34 24.39
N SER A 482 11.03 6.77 24.98
CA SER A 482 10.14 7.45 25.95
C SER A 482 10.83 7.97 27.22
N ALA A 483 12.05 7.48 27.50
CA ALA A 483 12.89 7.86 28.62
C ALA A 483 14.20 8.53 28.18
N SER A 484 14.34 8.86 26.90
CA SER A 484 15.52 9.52 26.35
C SER A 484 15.27 11.02 26.19
N GLU A 485 16.22 11.85 26.65
CA GLU A 485 16.28 13.28 26.32
C GLU A 485 17.03 13.54 25.00
N VAL A 486 17.52 12.49 24.36
CA VAL A 486 18.44 12.55 23.24
C VAL A 486 17.86 11.78 22.06
N LEU A 487 17.72 12.48 20.94
CA LEU A 487 17.58 11.87 19.62
C LEU A 487 18.98 11.60 19.08
N SER A 488 19.26 10.36 18.70
CA SER A 488 20.61 9.97 18.26
C SER A 488 20.58 9.35 16.88
N LYS A 489 21.59 9.66 16.07
CA LYS A 489 21.83 9.06 14.76
C LYS A 489 23.08 8.19 14.81
N LEU A 490 22.94 6.93 14.42
CA LEU A 490 24.00 5.95 14.34
C LEU A 490 24.31 5.62 12.88
N ASP A 491 25.57 5.38 12.57
CA ASP A 491 25.97 4.81 11.29
C ASP A 491 25.67 3.28 11.25
N PRO A 492 25.83 2.64 10.07
CA PRO A 492 25.63 1.19 9.91
C PRO A 492 26.43 0.27 10.85
N ASP A 493 27.56 0.76 11.37
CA ASP A 493 28.48 0.04 12.25
C ASP A 493 28.27 0.38 13.73
N GLY A 494 27.25 1.21 14.03
CA GLY A 494 26.90 1.65 15.37
C GLY A 494 27.79 2.79 15.90
N ALA A 495 28.55 3.49 15.07
CA ALA A 495 29.21 4.70 15.54
C ALA A 495 28.18 5.85 15.63
N PRO A 496 28.16 6.64 16.72
CA PRO A 496 27.34 7.84 16.79
C PRO A 496 27.78 8.86 15.73
N VAL A 497 26.85 9.26 14.87
CA VAL A 497 27.03 10.35 13.90
C VAL A 497 26.73 11.68 14.57
N TRP A 498 25.59 11.76 15.26
CA TRP A 498 25.25 12.89 16.11
C TRP A 498 24.22 12.50 17.17
N ALA A 499 24.18 13.30 18.24
CA ALA A 499 23.18 13.25 19.31
C ALA A 499 22.64 14.67 19.55
N ARG A 500 21.33 14.82 19.74
CA ARG A 500 20.66 16.12 19.93
C ARG A 500 19.60 16.03 21.02
N SER A 501 19.55 17.06 21.85
CA SER A 501 18.46 17.29 22.79
C SER A 501 17.68 18.53 22.39
N PHE A 502 16.36 18.49 22.54
CA PHE A 502 15.47 19.59 22.21
C PHE A 502 14.80 20.11 23.49
N ARG A 503 14.49 21.41 23.53
CA ARG A 503 13.83 22.06 24.67
C ARG A 503 12.59 22.80 24.20
N SER A 504 11.54 22.79 25.01
CA SER A 504 10.36 23.61 24.76
C SER A 504 10.69 25.08 25.00
N ALA A 505 10.28 25.97 24.09
CA ALA A 505 10.35 27.42 24.30
C ALA A 505 9.26 27.91 25.27
N ASP A 506 8.16 27.17 25.38
CA ASP A 506 7.07 27.46 26.30
C ASP A 506 7.23 26.67 27.60
N PRO A 507 7.07 27.31 28.78
CA PRO A 507 7.12 26.61 30.05
C PRO A 507 6.00 25.57 30.16
N PHE A 508 6.30 24.46 30.85
CA PHE A 508 5.30 23.43 31.14
C PHE A 508 4.22 23.96 32.11
N PRO A 509 3.07 23.28 32.27
CA PRO A 509 2.02 23.71 33.21
C PRO A 509 2.49 23.86 34.67
N ASP A 510 3.62 23.23 35.02
CA ASP A 510 4.31 23.36 36.30
C ASP A 510 5.26 24.58 36.38
N GLY A 511 5.39 25.35 35.30
CA GLY A 511 6.24 26.54 35.18
C GLY A 511 7.72 26.26 34.94
N ALA A 512 8.13 24.99 34.78
CA ALA A 512 9.53 24.61 34.57
C ALA A 512 9.88 24.46 33.07
N GLU A 513 11.16 24.62 32.74
CA GLU A 513 11.72 24.28 31.42
C GLU A 513 12.29 22.86 31.47
N HIS A 514 11.58 21.90 30.89
CA HIS A 514 12.05 20.52 30.74
C HIS A 514 12.55 20.24 29.30
N PRO A 515 13.50 19.33 29.11
CA PRO A 515 13.80 18.81 27.78
C PRO A 515 12.57 18.13 27.18
N LEU A 516 12.37 18.28 25.87
CA LEU A 516 11.45 17.44 25.12
C LEU A 516 12.06 16.04 25.07
N LEU A 517 11.23 15.00 25.22
CA LEU A 517 11.68 13.61 25.21
C LEU A 517 11.31 12.96 23.87
N PRO A 518 12.24 12.86 22.90
CA PRO A 518 11.98 12.27 21.59
C PRO A 518 11.60 10.80 21.73
N SER A 519 10.41 10.42 21.27
CA SER A 519 9.82 9.11 21.53
C SER A 519 9.48 8.31 20.28
N ARG A 520 9.21 8.96 19.14
CA ARG A 520 8.99 8.34 17.82
C ARG A 520 9.67 9.13 16.71
N VAL A 521 10.11 8.45 15.66
CA VAL A 521 10.73 9.07 14.50
C VAL A 521 10.04 8.57 13.23
N VAL A 522 9.61 9.51 12.38
CA VAL A 522 9.05 9.22 11.06
C VAL A 522 9.89 9.96 10.02
N PRO A 523 10.66 9.25 9.17
CA PRO A 523 11.37 9.88 8.06
C PRO A 523 10.41 10.61 7.14
N ARG A 524 10.79 11.80 6.69
CA ARG A 524 10.07 12.57 5.67
C ARG A 524 10.70 12.35 4.32
N GLY A 525 10.00 12.70 3.24
CA GLY A 525 10.59 12.77 1.90
C GLY A 525 11.93 13.51 1.97
N ASP A 526 11.96 14.67 2.62
CA ASP A 526 13.09 15.61 2.68
C ASP A 526 14.37 15.23 3.40
N ALA A 527 14.60 13.93 3.61
CA ALA A 527 15.67 13.37 4.43
C ALA A 527 15.65 13.88 5.89
N GLY A 528 14.80 14.84 6.22
CA GLY A 528 14.42 15.20 7.56
C GLY A 528 13.47 14.18 8.15
N MET A 529 12.95 14.53 9.32
CA MET A 529 12.17 13.63 10.14
C MET A 529 11.17 14.40 10.96
N PHE A 530 9.98 13.82 11.05
CA PHE A 530 9.05 14.11 12.12
C PHE A 530 9.50 13.38 13.37
N VAL A 531 9.59 14.10 14.48
CA VAL A 531 9.97 13.54 15.77
C VAL A 531 8.83 13.82 16.74
N VAL A 532 8.18 12.77 17.21
CA VAL A 532 7.21 12.90 18.31
C VAL A 532 8.01 13.05 19.59
N ALA A 533 7.63 14.00 20.43
CA ALA A 533 8.23 14.16 21.74
C ALA A 533 7.18 14.35 22.83
N TYR A 534 7.50 13.88 24.03
CA TYR A 534 6.69 14.17 25.20
C TYR A 534 6.98 15.58 25.75
N PRO A 535 5.95 16.28 26.26
CA PRO A 535 4.53 15.99 26.13
C PRO A 535 3.94 16.51 24.82
N TRP A 536 3.11 15.67 24.17
CA TRP A 536 2.22 16.05 23.07
C TRP A 536 2.86 16.98 22.03
N SER A 537 4.08 16.70 21.60
CA SER A 537 4.82 17.56 20.69
C SER A 537 5.21 16.81 19.42
N LEU A 538 5.25 17.54 18.31
CA LEU A 538 5.80 17.12 17.04
C LEU A 538 6.87 18.12 16.63
N LEU A 539 8.04 17.63 16.27
CA LEU A 539 9.15 18.41 15.79
C LEU A 539 9.41 18.05 14.33
N SER A 540 9.81 19.02 13.52
CA SER A 540 10.47 18.77 12.25
C SER A 540 11.96 19.00 12.43
N VAL A 541 12.75 17.98 12.13
CA VAL A 541 14.21 17.96 12.31
C VAL A 541 14.83 17.58 10.97
N SER A 542 15.85 18.31 10.53
CA SER A 542 16.58 17.99 9.30
C SER A 542 17.55 16.80 9.50
N ALA A 543 18.09 16.27 8.39
CA ALA A 543 18.95 15.08 8.39
C ALA A 543 20.19 15.19 9.31
N ASP A 544 20.70 16.40 9.55
CA ASP A 544 21.88 16.70 10.38
C ASP A 544 21.55 16.94 11.87
N GLY A 545 20.26 16.83 12.24
CA GLY A 545 19.76 17.02 13.59
C GLY A 545 19.37 18.46 13.92
N THR A 546 19.35 19.39 12.95
CA THR A 546 18.89 20.76 13.18
C THR A 546 17.36 20.83 13.27
N LEU A 547 16.84 21.42 14.36
CA LEU A 547 15.41 21.69 14.55
C LEU A 547 14.94 22.75 13.54
N GLN A 548 13.94 22.42 12.73
CA GLN A 548 13.29 23.36 11.81
C GLN A 548 12.11 24.05 12.47
N TRP A 549 11.22 23.27 13.10
CA TRP A 549 10.09 23.79 13.87
C TRP A 549 9.64 22.76 14.91
N ALA A 550 8.89 23.22 15.92
CA ALA A 550 8.24 22.38 16.92
C ALA A 550 6.79 22.86 17.14
N LYS A 551 5.88 21.91 17.31
CA LYS A 551 4.46 22.16 17.54
C LYS A 551 3.99 21.33 18.72
N ARG A 552 3.34 21.98 19.67
CA ARG A 552 2.69 21.32 20.80
C ARG A 552 1.18 21.21 20.54
N PHE A 553 0.61 20.07 20.90
CA PHE A 553 -0.81 19.80 20.80
C PHE A 553 -1.45 20.00 22.17
N GLU A 554 -2.57 20.72 22.21
CA GLU A 554 -3.34 20.93 23.43
C GLU A 554 -4.22 19.71 23.70
N ALA A 555 -4.05 19.12 24.88
CA ALA A 555 -4.93 18.11 25.42
C ALA A 555 -5.55 18.65 26.72
N PRO A 556 -6.89 18.56 26.90
CA PRO A 556 -7.59 19.12 28.06
C PRO A 556 -7.12 18.47 29.37
N PHE A 557 -6.64 17.22 29.29
CA PHE A 557 -6.04 16.50 30.41
C PHE A 557 -4.67 15.97 30.02
N GLN A 558 -3.69 16.26 30.88
CA GLN A 558 -2.33 15.76 30.74
C GLN A 558 -2.04 14.77 31.86
N SER A 559 -1.70 13.55 31.46
CA SER A 559 -1.21 12.50 32.32
C SER A 559 -0.09 11.79 31.58
N GLN A 560 0.85 11.21 32.31
CA GLN A 560 1.88 10.36 31.72
C GLN A 560 1.30 9.18 30.90
N TRP A 561 0.06 8.76 31.12
CA TRP A 561 -0.61 7.72 30.32
C TRP A 561 -1.25 8.26 29.03
N LEU A 562 -1.44 9.57 28.95
CA LEU A 562 -2.01 10.28 27.82
C LEU A 562 -0.86 10.93 27.05
N ARG A 563 -0.42 10.27 25.97
CA ARG A 563 0.61 10.77 25.04
C ARG A 563 0.42 10.15 23.65
N PHE A 564 1.13 10.68 22.66
CA PHE A 564 1.31 9.98 21.38
C PHE A 564 2.18 8.74 21.62
N THR A 565 1.67 7.59 21.20
CA THR A 565 2.30 6.26 21.36
C THR A 565 2.83 5.72 20.04
N ALA A 566 2.40 6.26 18.90
CA ALA A 566 2.91 5.92 17.57
C ALA A 566 2.77 7.09 16.60
N ALA A 567 3.53 7.03 15.50
CA ALA A 567 3.42 7.95 14.38
C ALA A 567 3.68 7.18 13.09
N VAL A 568 2.91 7.47 12.05
CA VAL A 568 2.96 6.75 10.77
C VAL A 568 3.09 7.76 9.64
N ALA A 569 4.04 7.54 8.73
CA ALA A 569 4.18 8.35 7.52
C ALA A 569 2.91 8.29 6.67
N ARG A 570 2.54 9.40 6.06
CA ARG A 570 1.42 9.47 5.12
C ARG A 570 1.94 9.58 3.69
N ALA A 571 1.17 9.06 2.75
CA ALA A 571 1.49 9.14 1.32
C ALA A 571 1.60 10.59 0.80
N ASP A 572 0.91 11.54 1.44
CA ASP A 572 0.98 12.98 1.13
C ASP A 572 2.21 13.69 1.73
N GLY A 573 3.19 12.95 2.25
CA GLY A 573 4.39 13.48 2.90
C GLY A 573 4.16 14.00 4.33
N GLY A 574 2.93 13.94 4.85
CA GLY A 574 2.59 14.25 6.22
C GLY A 574 2.84 13.10 7.21
N VAL A 575 2.31 13.25 8.42
CA VAL A 575 2.36 12.22 9.48
C VAL A 575 1.00 12.08 10.16
N LEU A 576 0.61 10.84 10.45
CA LEU A 576 -0.51 10.54 11.33
C LEU A 576 0.03 10.24 12.73
N LEU A 577 -0.33 11.09 13.70
CA LEU A 577 -0.01 10.87 15.11
C LEU A 577 -1.11 10.04 15.75
N VAL A 578 -0.72 9.04 16.53
CA VAL A 578 -1.63 8.14 17.25
C VAL A 578 -1.29 8.15 18.72
N GLY A 579 -2.29 8.33 19.57
CA GLY A 579 -2.12 8.39 21.02
C GLY A 579 -3.40 8.21 21.78
N ASN A 580 -3.40 8.64 23.04
CA ASN A 580 -4.51 8.44 23.96
C ASN A 580 -4.96 9.77 24.56
N ARG A 581 -6.23 10.16 24.37
CA ARG A 581 -6.78 11.42 24.90
C ARG A 581 -8.03 11.15 25.72
N ALA A 582 -8.11 11.76 26.90
CA ALA A 582 -9.30 11.71 27.74
C ALA A 582 -10.13 13.00 27.56
N PRO A 583 -11.46 12.91 27.37
CA PRO A 583 -12.32 14.09 27.28
C PRO A 583 -12.67 14.70 28.65
N ASN A 584 -12.72 13.90 29.74
CA ASN A 584 -13.15 14.33 31.09
C ASN A 584 -12.23 13.76 32.21
N GLU A 585 -12.22 14.35 33.42
CA GLU A 585 -11.43 13.84 34.57
C GLU A 585 -11.92 12.49 35.12
N LEU A 586 -10.98 11.54 35.22
CA LEU A 586 -10.87 10.52 36.28
C LEU A 586 -12.06 9.56 36.50
N SER A 587 -12.53 8.91 35.44
CA SER A 587 -12.72 7.45 35.55
C SER A 587 -11.48 6.77 34.93
N LYS A 588 -11.05 5.62 35.47
CA LYS A 588 -9.89 4.86 34.91
C LYS A 588 -10.15 4.30 33.50
N LEU A 589 -11.28 4.67 32.89
CA LEU A 589 -11.94 3.99 31.79
C LEU A 589 -12.47 4.98 30.73
N ASP A 590 -11.91 6.19 30.59
CA ASP A 590 -12.35 7.17 29.57
C ASP A 590 -11.16 7.73 28.75
N GLY A 591 -10.24 6.86 28.32
CA GLY A 591 -9.23 7.23 27.32
C GLY A 591 -9.75 6.81 25.95
N ASP A 592 -9.80 7.73 24.99
CA ASP A 592 -10.07 7.39 23.58
C ASP A 592 -8.74 7.33 22.81
N VAL A 593 -8.72 6.50 21.76
CA VAL A 593 -7.68 6.59 20.73
C VAL A 593 -7.82 7.96 20.06
N TRP A 594 -6.72 8.69 20.01
CA TRP A 594 -6.65 10.01 19.38
C TRP A 594 -5.75 9.95 18.15
N LEU A 595 -6.32 10.37 17.03
CA LEU A 595 -5.72 10.39 15.72
C LEU A 595 -5.60 11.84 15.25
N VAL A 596 -4.39 12.26 14.87
CA VAL A 596 -4.14 13.61 14.37
C VAL A 596 -3.34 13.54 13.09
N ALA A 597 -3.96 13.85 11.96
CA ALA A 597 -3.24 13.99 10.70
C ALA A 597 -2.61 15.36 10.59
N VAL A 598 -1.34 15.37 10.24
CA VAL A 598 -0.52 16.56 10.11
C VAL A 598 0.09 16.57 8.71
N SER A 599 0.05 17.71 8.02
CA SER A 599 0.66 17.90 6.71
C SER A 599 2.19 17.86 6.78
N ALA A 600 2.84 17.78 5.62
CA ALA A 600 4.30 17.93 5.49
C ALA A 600 4.84 19.24 6.11
N SER A 601 4.04 20.32 6.11
CA SER A 601 4.38 21.63 6.68
C SER A 601 4.10 21.77 8.19
N GLY A 602 3.49 20.77 8.82
CA GLY A 602 3.13 20.81 10.26
C GLY A 602 1.73 21.33 10.56
N GLU A 603 0.89 21.55 9.54
CA GLU A 603 -0.50 21.95 9.72
C GLU A 603 -1.37 20.76 10.13
N VAL A 604 -2.31 20.96 11.06
CA VAL A 604 -3.26 19.89 11.41
C VAL A 604 -4.33 19.85 10.33
N LEU A 605 -4.42 18.71 9.63
CA LEU A 605 -5.41 18.47 8.59
C LEU A 605 -6.75 18.07 9.20
N TRP A 606 -6.70 17.16 10.17
CA TRP A 606 -7.87 16.73 10.94
C TRP A 606 -7.44 16.10 12.27
N SER A 607 -8.36 16.12 13.24
CA SER A 607 -8.22 15.47 14.55
C SER A 607 -9.48 14.67 14.84
N LYS A 608 -9.33 13.39 15.17
CA LYS A 608 -10.43 12.46 15.38
C LYS A 608 -10.19 11.60 16.60
N ARG A 609 -11.27 11.25 17.29
CA ARG A 609 -11.24 10.29 18.40
C ARG A 609 -12.03 9.03 18.06
N TRP A 610 -11.52 7.91 18.56
CA TRP A 610 -12.19 6.63 18.51
C TRP A 610 -12.20 6.01 19.91
N GLY A 611 -13.39 5.76 20.42
CA GLY A 611 -13.59 5.12 21.71
C GLY A 611 -15.05 4.83 21.99
N LYS A 612 -15.31 4.04 23.04
CA LYS A 612 -16.65 3.65 23.45
C LYS A 612 -17.01 4.29 24.79
N SER A 613 -18.27 4.69 24.92
CA SER A 613 -18.78 5.25 26.17
C SER A 613 -18.62 4.26 27.32
N GLY A 614 -17.91 4.68 28.38
CA GLY A 614 -17.66 3.88 29.59
C GLY A 614 -16.58 2.81 29.45
N GLN A 615 -15.76 2.88 28.40
CA GLN A 615 -14.58 2.03 28.19
C GLN A 615 -13.37 2.90 27.83
N GLY A 616 -12.17 2.40 28.15
CA GLY A 616 -10.93 3.11 27.86
C GLY A 616 -10.13 2.40 26.78
N GLU A 617 -10.14 2.93 25.56
CA GLU A 617 -9.32 2.46 24.47
C GLU A 617 -7.91 3.09 24.53
N VAL A 618 -6.91 2.22 24.71
CA VAL A 618 -5.50 2.61 24.75
C VAL A 618 -4.82 2.11 23.48
N ALA A 619 -4.44 3.02 22.59
CA ALA A 619 -3.56 2.74 21.46
C ALA A 619 -2.11 2.60 21.95
N TRP A 620 -1.50 1.46 21.65
CA TRP A 620 -0.12 1.15 21.99
C TRP A 620 0.81 1.21 20.78
N THR A 621 0.30 0.91 19.59
CA THR A 621 1.05 0.90 18.34
C THR A 621 0.20 1.30 17.15
N ALA A 622 0.84 1.80 16.10
CA ALA A 622 0.24 2.02 14.80
C ALA A 622 1.27 1.80 13.69
N PHE A 623 0.83 1.27 12.56
CA PHE A 623 1.70 0.97 11.41
C PHE A 623 0.90 1.03 10.10
N ALA A 624 1.60 1.26 8.99
CA ALA A 624 1.00 1.37 7.66
C ALA A 624 0.55 0.01 7.12
N SER A 625 -0.54 0.01 6.36
CA SER A 625 -1.06 -1.13 5.59
C SER A 625 -1.60 -0.62 4.24
N GLY A 626 -0.71 -0.55 3.25
CA GLY A 626 -0.96 0.24 2.03
C GLY A 626 -1.09 1.73 2.39
N GLU A 627 -2.13 2.38 1.90
CA GLU A 627 -2.47 3.78 2.26
C GLU A 627 -3.18 3.90 3.62
N ASP A 628 -3.73 2.81 4.14
CA ASP A 628 -4.43 2.81 5.42
C ASP A 628 -3.46 2.70 6.59
N THR A 629 -3.92 3.08 7.78
CA THR A 629 -3.20 2.87 9.04
C THR A 629 -3.92 1.85 9.91
N ILE A 630 -3.15 0.91 10.45
CA ILE A 630 -3.59 0.05 11.53
C ILE A 630 -3.25 0.71 12.86
N VAL A 631 -4.19 0.70 13.79
CA VAL A 631 -3.95 1.04 15.19
C VAL A 631 -4.32 -0.17 16.05
N ALA A 632 -3.47 -0.52 16.99
CA ALA A 632 -3.71 -1.65 17.88
C ALA A 632 -3.39 -1.31 19.33
N GLY A 633 -4.09 -1.97 20.23
CA GLY A 633 -3.85 -1.82 21.64
C GLY A 633 -4.81 -2.60 22.53
N SER A 634 -5.37 -1.95 23.54
CA SER A 634 -6.26 -2.59 24.53
C SER A 634 -7.47 -1.73 24.88
N THR A 635 -8.63 -2.37 24.98
CA THR A 635 -9.87 -1.79 25.49
C THR A 635 -10.03 -2.16 26.96
N HIS A 636 -10.02 -1.17 27.84
CA HIS A 636 -10.26 -1.31 29.27
C HIS A 636 -11.76 -1.33 29.53
N LEU A 637 -12.23 -2.45 30.10
CA LEU A 637 -13.63 -2.72 30.34
C LEU A 637 -14.05 -2.23 31.73
N ALA A 638 -15.35 -1.99 31.91
CA ALA A 638 -15.93 -1.51 33.16
C ALA A 638 -15.71 -2.45 34.36
N ASN A 639 -15.50 -3.74 34.12
CA ASN A 639 -15.22 -4.73 35.15
C ASN A 639 -13.74 -4.74 35.60
N GLY A 640 -12.88 -3.90 35.00
CA GLY A 640 -11.44 -3.81 35.30
C GLY A 640 -10.57 -4.74 34.46
N ASP A 641 -11.16 -5.57 33.60
CA ASP A 641 -10.41 -6.34 32.60
C ASP A 641 -10.02 -5.47 31.41
N PHE A 642 -9.15 -5.98 30.55
CA PHE A 642 -8.91 -5.40 29.25
C PHE A 642 -8.77 -6.48 28.18
N ILE A 643 -9.18 -6.14 26.97
CA ILE A 643 -9.11 -7.02 25.81
C ILE A 643 -8.32 -6.34 24.69
N PRO A 644 -7.57 -7.09 23.87
CA PRO A 644 -6.84 -6.52 22.76
C PRO A 644 -7.81 -6.09 21.63
N PHE A 645 -7.48 -4.97 20.99
CA PHE A 645 -8.19 -4.50 19.80
C PHE A 645 -7.21 -4.16 18.68
N ALA A 646 -7.71 -4.24 17.44
CA ALA A 646 -7.10 -3.65 16.26
C ALA A 646 -8.17 -2.90 15.47
N LEU A 647 -7.78 -1.80 14.84
CA LEU A 647 -8.65 -1.05 13.94
C LEU A 647 -7.88 -0.63 12.69
N ARG A 648 -8.59 -0.47 11.58
CA ARG A 648 -8.05 0.01 10.30
C ARG A 648 -8.73 1.31 9.93
N VAL A 649 -7.92 2.33 9.64
CA VAL A 649 -8.36 3.69 9.33
C VAL A 649 -7.81 4.12 7.99
N THR A 650 -8.65 4.75 7.18
CA THR A 650 -8.25 5.36 5.91
C THR A 650 -7.42 6.64 6.10
N PRO A 651 -6.76 7.15 5.05
CA PRO A 651 -6.01 8.41 5.11
C PRO A 651 -6.79 9.63 5.60
N ASP A 652 -8.11 9.68 5.37
CA ASP A 652 -9.01 10.74 5.84
C ASP A 652 -9.49 10.52 7.28
N GLY A 653 -9.06 9.44 7.94
CA GLY A 653 -9.43 9.14 9.32
C GLY A 653 -10.77 8.41 9.46
N THR A 654 -11.27 7.77 8.40
CA THR A 654 -12.51 7.00 8.42
C THR A 654 -12.23 5.56 8.84
N LEU A 655 -13.01 5.04 9.79
CA LEU A 655 -12.88 3.67 10.29
C LEU A 655 -13.39 2.68 9.23
N LYS A 656 -12.50 1.80 8.72
CA LYS A 656 -12.88 0.68 7.85
C LYS A 656 -13.44 -0.49 8.64
N TRP A 657 -12.76 -0.86 9.72
CA TRP A 657 -13.21 -1.89 10.65
C TRP A 657 -12.49 -1.75 11.98
N ALA A 658 -13.11 -2.29 13.03
CA ALA A 658 -12.49 -2.52 14.34
C ALA A 658 -12.79 -3.94 14.80
N THR A 659 -11.76 -4.63 15.31
CA THR A 659 -11.82 -6.00 15.80
C THR A 659 -11.35 -6.03 17.24
N GLU A 660 -12.19 -6.53 18.12
CA GLU A 660 -11.83 -6.87 19.50
C GLU A 660 -11.72 -8.39 19.65
N LEU A 661 -10.75 -8.85 20.42
CA LEU A 661 -10.52 -10.29 20.64
C LEU A 661 -10.65 -10.62 22.11
N THR A 662 -11.58 -11.50 22.46
CA THR A 662 -11.61 -12.09 23.80
C THR A 662 -10.70 -13.30 23.83
N ILE A 663 -9.52 -13.18 24.45
CA ILE A 663 -8.59 -14.30 24.65
C ILE A 663 -9.04 -15.10 25.87
N SER A 664 -9.18 -16.41 25.73
CA SER A 664 -9.61 -17.30 26.82
C SER A 664 -8.73 -18.54 26.91
N ASP A 665 -8.54 -19.03 28.14
CA ASP A 665 -7.95 -20.33 28.43
C ASP A 665 -8.93 -21.22 29.23
N ALA A 666 -8.45 -22.35 29.75
CA ALA A 666 -9.27 -23.27 30.56
C ALA A 666 -9.86 -22.63 31.85
N SER A 667 -9.31 -21.50 32.30
CA SER A 667 -9.79 -20.74 33.46
C SER A 667 -10.77 -19.61 33.09
N GLY A 668 -10.96 -19.33 31.80
CA GLY A 668 -11.87 -18.31 31.28
C GLY A 668 -11.15 -17.19 30.54
N PRO A 669 -11.84 -16.04 30.33
CA PRO A 669 -11.27 -14.88 29.68
C PRO A 669 -10.04 -14.34 30.42
N GLN A 670 -8.99 -14.05 29.68
CA GLN A 670 -7.74 -13.51 30.17
C GLN A 670 -7.56 -12.07 29.70
N ARG A 671 -6.90 -11.27 30.55
CA ARG A 671 -6.47 -9.92 30.19
C ARG A 671 -5.38 -10.00 29.13
N ALA A 672 -5.54 -9.33 28.00
CA ALA A 672 -4.55 -9.35 26.92
C ALA A 672 -4.49 -8.00 26.18
N PHE A 673 -3.36 -7.73 25.54
CA PHE A 673 -3.14 -6.46 24.83
C PHE A 673 -2.12 -6.60 23.72
N PHE A 674 -2.17 -5.70 22.74
CA PHE A 674 -1.15 -5.54 21.71
C PHE A 674 -0.22 -4.36 22.00
N THR A 675 1.05 -4.51 21.65
CA THR A 675 2.11 -3.49 21.80
C THR A 675 2.93 -3.29 20.54
N ALA A 676 2.87 -4.21 19.58
CA ALA A 676 3.61 -4.14 18.32
C ALA A 676 2.78 -4.67 17.17
N GLY A 677 3.10 -4.29 15.94
CA GLY A 677 2.50 -4.88 14.76
C GLY A 677 3.23 -4.55 13.47
N ALA A 678 3.00 -5.38 12.47
CA ALA A 678 3.55 -5.23 11.13
C ALA A 678 2.56 -5.74 10.08
N THR A 679 2.66 -5.20 8.86
CA THR A 679 1.91 -5.68 7.70
C THR A 679 2.79 -6.61 6.86
N THR A 680 2.24 -7.74 6.42
CA THR A 680 2.91 -8.67 5.50
C THR A 680 2.76 -8.22 4.04
N ALA A 681 3.57 -8.77 3.14
CA ALA A 681 3.46 -8.50 1.71
C ALA A 681 2.07 -8.82 1.11
N LYS A 682 1.28 -9.71 1.74
CA LYS A 682 -0.08 -10.06 1.31
C LYS A 682 -1.17 -9.15 1.92
N GLY A 683 -0.77 -8.12 2.67
CA GLY A 683 -1.68 -7.23 3.38
C GLY A 683 -2.22 -7.78 4.71
N ASP A 684 -1.89 -9.03 5.08
CA ASP A 684 -2.23 -9.56 6.41
C ASP A 684 -1.50 -8.76 7.49
N MET A 685 -2.10 -8.64 8.66
CA MET A 685 -1.57 -7.90 9.80
C MET A 685 -1.14 -8.86 10.88
N VAL A 686 0.07 -8.69 11.41
CA VAL A 686 0.57 -9.50 12.53
C VAL A 686 0.83 -8.58 13.71
N LEU A 687 0.21 -8.91 14.83
CA LEU A 687 0.17 -8.11 16.05
C LEU A 687 0.86 -8.90 17.16
N GLY A 688 1.77 -8.24 17.86
CA GLY A 688 2.49 -8.77 19.01
C GLY A 688 2.04 -8.09 20.30
N GLY A 689 1.98 -8.85 21.39
CA GLY A 689 1.68 -8.33 22.71
C GLY A 689 1.81 -9.38 23.80
N ALA A 690 0.86 -9.41 24.74
CA ALA A 690 0.88 -10.35 25.85
C ALA A 690 -0.50 -10.75 26.36
N VAL A 691 -0.54 -11.91 27.03
CA VAL A 691 -1.64 -12.36 27.89
C VAL A 691 -1.17 -12.29 29.35
N GLU A 692 -1.89 -11.54 30.19
CA GLU A 692 -1.61 -11.36 31.61
C GLU A 692 -2.09 -12.55 32.46
N THR A 693 -1.46 -13.71 32.24
CA THR A 693 -1.56 -14.87 33.13
C THR A 693 -0.39 -14.89 34.13
N ALA A 694 -0.43 -15.81 35.10
CA ALA A 694 0.70 -16.08 35.99
C ALA A 694 1.27 -17.48 35.66
N PRO A 695 2.42 -17.59 34.95
CA PRO A 695 3.26 -16.52 34.42
C PRO A 695 2.72 -15.89 33.13
N ARG A 696 3.07 -14.63 32.87
CA ARG A 696 2.62 -13.85 31.70
C ARG A 696 3.27 -14.39 30.43
N ARG A 697 2.52 -14.39 29.32
CA ARG A 697 2.91 -15.03 28.05
C ARG A 697 2.88 -14.05 26.89
N GLY A 698 3.79 -14.24 25.93
CA GLY A 698 3.75 -13.49 24.67
C GLY A 698 2.52 -13.89 23.86
N LEU A 699 1.96 -12.94 23.11
CA LEU A 699 0.81 -13.15 22.24
C LEU A 699 1.17 -12.69 20.83
N VAL A 700 1.04 -13.54 19.83
CA VAL A 700 1.11 -13.15 18.42
C VAL A 700 -0.20 -13.49 17.75
N VAL A 701 -0.77 -12.54 17.03
CA VAL A 701 -2.05 -12.70 16.35
C VAL A 701 -1.90 -12.26 14.90
N LYS A 702 -2.43 -13.07 13.97
CA LYS A 702 -2.58 -12.68 12.58
C LYS A 702 -4.04 -12.38 12.25
N LEU A 703 -4.26 -11.21 11.68
CA LEU A 703 -5.53 -10.80 11.10
C LEU A 703 -5.43 -10.71 9.57
N THR A 704 -6.50 -11.04 8.86
CA THR A 704 -6.62 -10.78 7.42
C THR A 704 -6.79 -9.28 7.16
N PRO A 705 -6.63 -8.80 5.90
CA PRO A 705 -6.83 -7.38 5.57
C PRO A 705 -8.22 -6.83 5.98
N GLU A 706 -9.23 -7.70 6.03
CA GLU A 706 -10.61 -7.39 6.46
C GLU A 706 -10.79 -7.43 7.99
N GLY A 707 -9.71 -7.60 8.77
CA GLY A 707 -9.74 -7.61 10.23
C GLY A 707 -10.22 -8.91 10.86
N LYS A 708 -10.30 -10.00 10.08
CA LYS A 708 -10.73 -11.31 10.60
C LYS A 708 -9.54 -12.06 11.20
N LEU A 709 -9.77 -12.77 12.31
CA LEU A 709 -8.76 -13.63 12.92
C LEU A 709 -8.38 -14.77 11.96
N ALA A 710 -7.10 -14.83 11.58
CA ALA A 710 -6.54 -15.93 10.78
C ALA A 710 -5.95 -17.01 11.69
N TRP A 711 -5.03 -16.64 12.58
CA TRP A 711 -4.47 -17.50 13.61
C TRP A 711 -3.96 -16.67 14.79
N LEU A 712 -3.70 -17.34 15.91
CA LEU A 712 -3.00 -16.77 17.07
C LEU A 712 -2.09 -17.81 17.71
N THR A 713 -1.04 -17.34 18.39
CA THR A 713 -0.16 -18.15 19.23
C THR A 713 0.04 -17.47 20.59
N ALA A 714 0.15 -18.27 21.65
CA ALA A 714 0.47 -17.80 22.99
C ALA A 714 1.65 -18.60 23.55
N GLU A 715 2.87 -18.18 23.18
CA GLU A 715 4.08 -18.90 23.55
C GLU A 715 4.44 -18.72 25.04
N GLY A 716 4.73 -19.86 25.67
CA GLY A 716 5.15 -19.91 27.07
C GLY A 716 6.64 -19.70 27.20
N VAL A 717 7.06 -18.56 27.74
CA VAL A 717 8.42 -18.35 28.23
C VAL A 717 8.42 -18.69 29.72
N GLN A 718 9.22 -19.67 30.15
CA GLN A 718 9.29 -20.02 31.57
C GLN A 718 9.88 -18.88 32.40
N SER A 719 9.10 -18.29 33.32
CA SER A 719 9.57 -17.91 34.66
C SER A 719 8.45 -17.39 35.58
N PHE A 720 8.56 -17.73 36.86
CA PHE A 720 7.81 -17.15 37.97
C PHE A 720 8.19 -15.67 38.16
N VAL A 721 7.19 -14.78 38.17
CA VAL A 721 7.28 -13.30 38.37
C VAL A 721 7.48 -12.50 37.05
N VAL A 722 6.35 -12.04 36.49
CA VAL A 722 6.17 -11.03 35.41
C VAL A 722 6.91 -11.30 34.09
N GLY A 723 6.25 -12.00 33.15
CA GLY A 723 6.76 -12.39 31.81
C GLY A 723 6.49 -11.40 30.65
N PRO A 724 6.91 -11.75 29.41
CA PRO A 724 7.16 -10.84 28.27
C PRO A 724 5.97 -10.04 27.77
N ALA A 725 6.24 -8.80 27.32
CA ALA A 725 5.50 -8.13 26.26
C ALA A 725 6.29 -8.26 24.97
N ILE A 726 5.68 -8.70 23.86
CA ILE A 726 6.29 -8.51 22.54
C ILE A 726 6.24 -7.01 22.24
N THR A 727 7.37 -6.33 22.35
CA THR A 727 7.48 -4.88 22.17
C THR A 727 7.81 -4.49 20.74
N SER A 728 8.28 -5.45 19.92
CA SER A 728 8.56 -5.22 18.51
C SER A 728 8.35 -6.49 17.69
N ILE A 729 7.83 -6.31 16.48
CA ILE A 729 7.64 -7.37 15.50
C ILE A 729 7.93 -6.82 14.11
N VAL A 730 8.62 -7.61 13.29
CA VAL A 730 8.87 -7.31 11.88
C VAL A 730 8.53 -8.55 11.04
N ALA A 731 7.82 -8.33 9.93
CA ALA A 731 7.53 -9.40 8.98
C ALA A 731 8.75 -9.67 8.10
N LEU A 732 9.14 -10.93 7.98
CA LEU A 732 10.18 -11.36 7.06
C LEU A 732 9.56 -11.54 5.66
N PRO A 733 10.31 -11.29 4.58
CA PRO A 733 9.80 -11.34 3.20
C PRO A 733 9.08 -12.64 2.84
N SER A 734 9.59 -13.77 3.31
CA SER A 734 9.17 -15.10 2.82
C SER A 734 9.09 -16.19 3.88
N THR A 735 9.66 -15.98 5.06
CA THR A 735 9.93 -17.06 6.04
C THR A 735 9.13 -16.97 7.34
N GLY A 736 8.45 -15.85 7.61
CA GLY A 736 7.67 -15.66 8.84
C GLY A 736 7.94 -14.32 9.51
N TYR A 737 8.31 -14.30 10.78
CA TYR A 737 8.39 -13.08 11.60
C TYR A 737 9.64 -13.09 12.49
N LEU A 738 10.18 -11.91 12.80
CA LEU A 738 11.02 -11.73 13.99
C LEU A 738 10.23 -10.96 15.04
N VAL A 739 10.31 -11.45 16.28
CA VAL A 739 9.70 -10.83 17.45
C VAL A 739 10.76 -10.54 18.50
N ALA A 740 10.63 -9.40 19.17
CA ALA A 740 11.44 -9.08 20.35
C ALA A 740 10.55 -8.65 21.51
N GLY A 741 11.02 -8.93 22.72
CA GLY A 741 10.30 -8.61 23.95
C GLY A 741 11.15 -8.79 25.20
N ASP A 742 10.57 -8.41 26.33
CA ASP A 742 11.23 -8.49 27.64
C ASP A 742 11.23 -9.92 28.19
N TYR A 743 12.39 -10.47 28.51
CA TYR A 743 12.53 -11.76 29.20
C TYR A 743 12.82 -11.52 30.68
N THR A 744 11.97 -11.99 31.59
CA THR A 744 12.28 -11.94 33.03
C THR A 744 12.73 -13.31 33.54
N GLY A 745 14.00 -13.45 33.89
CA GLY A 745 14.59 -14.68 34.43
C GLY A 745 14.28 -14.92 35.91
N ALA A 746 14.71 -16.09 36.42
CA ALA A 746 14.61 -16.39 37.85
C ALA A 746 15.38 -15.33 38.65
N GLN A 747 14.80 -14.85 39.76
CA GLN A 747 15.27 -13.72 40.59
C GLN A 747 14.93 -12.30 40.08
N GLY A 748 14.13 -12.17 39.01
CA GLY A 748 13.64 -10.86 38.55
C GLY A 748 14.59 -10.08 37.64
N ARG A 749 15.66 -10.73 37.15
CA ARG A 749 16.56 -10.20 36.12
C ARG A 749 15.78 -10.03 34.80
N GLN A 750 15.93 -8.89 34.14
CA GLN A 750 15.30 -8.62 32.84
C GLN A 750 16.35 -8.65 31.74
N ASP A 751 16.10 -9.41 30.69
CA ASP A 751 16.93 -9.56 29.51
C ASP A 751 16.09 -9.30 28.25
N VAL A 752 16.73 -9.15 27.10
CA VAL A 752 16.06 -9.05 25.82
C VAL A 752 15.87 -10.44 25.21
N MET A 753 14.65 -10.75 24.77
CA MET A 753 14.36 -11.90 23.91
C MET A 753 14.30 -11.48 22.45
N LEU A 754 14.88 -12.27 21.56
CA LEU A 754 14.65 -12.25 20.11
C LEU A 754 14.23 -13.65 19.66
N ALA A 755 13.16 -13.77 18.90
CA ALA A 755 12.75 -15.04 18.32
C ALA A 755 12.38 -14.88 16.85
N SER A 756 12.60 -15.95 16.09
CA SER A 756 12.03 -16.12 14.76
C SER A 756 10.86 -17.08 14.83
N LEU A 757 9.77 -16.67 14.20
CA LEU A 757 8.56 -17.45 14.05
C LEU A 757 8.37 -17.78 12.56
N ASP A 758 7.80 -18.95 12.26
CA ASP A 758 7.36 -19.28 10.90
C ASP A 758 6.11 -18.48 10.49
N GLY A 759 5.66 -18.62 9.23
CA GLY A 759 4.46 -17.94 8.72
C GLY A 759 3.13 -18.31 9.41
N ASN A 760 3.13 -19.34 10.26
CA ASN A 760 2.01 -19.78 11.09
C ASN A 760 2.18 -19.36 12.56
N GLY A 761 3.26 -18.67 12.91
CA GLY A 761 3.53 -18.17 14.25
C GLY A 761 4.24 -19.16 15.17
N HIS A 762 4.74 -20.29 14.68
CA HIS A 762 5.52 -21.24 15.49
C HIS A 762 6.98 -20.81 15.60
N THR A 763 7.56 -20.88 16.80
CA THR A 763 9.00 -20.62 16.98
C THR A 763 9.88 -21.54 16.15
N SER A 764 10.74 -20.91 15.33
CA SER A 764 11.86 -21.53 14.63
C SER A 764 13.13 -21.49 15.46
N TRP A 765 13.43 -20.34 16.07
CA TRP A 765 14.53 -20.19 17.03
C TRP A 765 14.24 -19.03 18.00
N MET A 766 14.89 -19.04 19.16
CA MET A 766 14.72 -18.05 20.21
C MET A 766 16.02 -17.86 20.98
N ARG A 767 16.36 -16.59 21.25
CA ARG A 767 17.58 -16.16 21.94
C ARG A 767 17.26 -15.18 23.05
N ARG A 768 18.12 -15.21 24.06
CA ARG A 768 18.16 -14.25 25.16
C ARG A 768 19.50 -13.50 25.14
N TYR A 769 19.44 -12.18 25.33
CA TYR A 769 20.59 -11.29 25.42
C TYR A 769 20.50 -10.51 26.74
N GLY A 770 21.56 -10.56 27.55
CA GLY A 770 21.70 -9.64 28.66
C GLY A 770 22.97 -9.81 29.49
N GLY A 771 23.11 -9.00 30.53
CA GLY A 771 24.33 -8.90 31.36
C GLY A 771 24.55 -10.07 32.33
N THR A 772 25.77 -10.63 32.39
CA THR A 772 26.13 -11.75 33.30
C THR A 772 26.33 -11.35 34.76
N GLY A 773 26.21 -10.06 35.09
CA GLY A 773 26.60 -9.47 36.36
C GLY A 773 25.48 -9.38 37.41
N VAL A 774 25.89 -9.16 38.66
CA VAL A 774 25.05 -8.61 39.73
C VAL A 774 25.61 -7.22 39.99
N ALA A 775 24.79 -6.17 39.83
CA ALA A 775 25.19 -4.80 40.08
C ALA A 775 25.71 -4.61 41.51
N ALA A 776 26.60 -3.63 41.70
CA ALA A 776 27.15 -3.28 43.02
C ALA A 776 26.02 -2.84 43.97
N GLY A 777 25.53 -3.77 44.81
CA GLY A 777 24.36 -3.56 45.66
C GLY A 777 23.36 -4.70 45.68
N GLY A 778 23.55 -5.74 44.85
CA GLY A 778 22.70 -6.93 44.84
C GLY A 778 21.45 -6.83 43.94
N ALA A 779 21.33 -5.77 43.13
CA ALA A 779 20.35 -5.68 42.05
C ALA A 779 20.88 -6.40 40.79
N TYR A 780 20.02 -7.06 40.04
CA TYR A 780 20.39 -7.68 38.76
C TYR A 780 20.38 -6.62 37.65
N ASP A 781 21.26 -6.78 36.67
CA ASP A 781 21.26 -5.96 35.46
C ASP A 781 19.93 -6.14 34.70
N SER A 782 19.40 -5.07 34.10
CA SER A 782 18.14 -5.11 33.34
C SER A 782 18.30 -4.56 31.93
N ASP A 783 17.98 -5.38 30.94
CA ASP A 783 17.86 -5.01 29.53
C ASP A 783 16.39 -5.11 29.10
N THR A 784 15.78 -4.01 28.61
CA THR A 784 14.33 -3.96 28.38
C THR A 784 13.88 -3.14 27.16
N HIS A 785 12.62 -3.37 26.79
CA HIS A 785 11.84 -2.72 25.74
C HIS A 785 12.45 -2.78 24.34
N PRO A 786 12.88 -3.96 23.84
CA PRO A 786 13.59 -4.05 22.58
C PRO A 786 12.76 -3.57 21.38
N SER A 787 13.44 -2.95 20.42
CA SER A 787 12.93 -2.57 19.10
C SER A 787 13.78 -3.20 18.00
N LEU A 788 13.11 -3.62 16.92
CA LEU A 788 13.71 -4.23 15.74
C LEU A 788 13.58 -3.33 14.52
N THR A 789 14.68 -3.16 13.79
CA THR A 789 14.70 -2.62 12.43
C THR A 789 15.42 -3.62 11.53
N LEU A 790 14.72 -4.19 10.56
CA LEU A 790 15.37 -5.06 9.57
C LEU A 790 16.44 -4.31 8.80
N THR A 791 17.46 -5.02 8.36
CA THR A 791 18.51 -4.49 7.50
C THR A 791 18.61 -5.29 6.21
N ARG A 792 18.81 -4.59 5.09
CA ARG A 792 18.82 -5.15 3.74
C ARG A 792 19.94 -6.16 3.50
N ASP A 793 21.03 -6.07 4.27
CA ASP A 793 22.15 -7.02 4.29
C ASP A 793 21.84 -8.36 5.00
N GLY A 794 20.55 -8.67 5.19
CA GLY A 794 20.08 -9.88 5.87
C GLY A 794 20.19 -9.82 7.40
N GLY A 795 20.43 -8.63 7.95
CA GLY A 795 20.53 -8.41 9.38
C GLY A 795 19.27 -7.83 10.02
N VAL A 796 19.39 -7.56 11.32
CA VAL A 796 18.42 -6.82 12.11
C VAL A 796 19.16 -5.96 13.13
N LEU A 797 18.80 -4.69 13.22
CA LEU A 797 19.20 -3.83 14.33
C LEU A 797 18.23 -4.05 15.49
N LEU A 798 18.77 -4.44 16.63
CA LEU A 798 18.10 -4.59 17.91
C LEU A 798 18.54 -3.45 18.82
N THR A 799 17.61 -2.64 19.32
CA THR A 799 17.89 -1.60 20.32
C THR A 799 17.09 -1.83 21.59
N ALA A 800 17.68 -1.64 22.76
CA ALA A 800 17.04 -1.81 24.07
C ALA A 800 17.60 -0.81 25.09
N TYR A 801 16.89 -0.56 26.19
CA TYR A 801 17.49 0.06 27.38
C TYR A 801 18.35 -0.96 28.11
N THR A 802 19.46 -0.52 28.73
CA THR A 802 20.36 -1.38 29.50
C THR A 802 20.85 -0.70 30.78
N ASP A 803 20.90 -1.43 31.89
CA ASP A 803 21.50 -0.99 33.17
C ASP A 803 22.82 -1.74 33.49
N SER A 804 23.34 -2.53 32.54
CA SER A 804 24.38 -3.56 32.76
C SER A 804 25.85 -3.07 32.84
N LEU A 805 26.13 -1.78 32.60
CA LEU A 805 27.50 -1.25 32.48
C LEU A 805 27.83 -0.10 33.44
N ALA A 806 27.31 -0.17 34.68
CA ALA A 806 27.45 0.83 35.75
C ALA A 806 26.63 2.13 35.59
N GLU A 807 26.10 2.43 34.40
CA GLU A 807 25.13 3.51 34.13
C GLU A 807 24.00 3.00 33.23
N ARG A 808 22.80 3.60 33.34
CA ARG A 808 21.68 3.32 32.42
C ARG A 808 22.03 3.85 31.03
N GLY A 809 21.69 3.10 29.98
CA GLY A 809 22.12 3.38 28.62
C GLY A 809 21.20 2.80 27.56
N VAL A 810 21.64 2.90 26.32
CA VAL A 810 21.06 2.20 25.16
C VAL A 810 22.00 1.08 24.74
N LEU A 811 21.48 -0.13 24.62
CA LEU A 811 22.10 -1.24 23.90
C LEU A 811 21.67 -1.16 22.43
N ALA A 812 22.62 -1.25 21.50
CA ALA A 812 22.33 -1.49 20.10
C ALA A 812 23.15 -2.70 19.61
N ALA A 813 22.51 -3.60 18.89
CA ALA A 813 23.15 -4.76 18.30
C ALA A 813 22.69 -4.94 16.87
N LYS A 814 23.62 -5.05 15.93
CA LYS A 814 23.31 -5.52 14.59
C LYS A 814 23.59 -7.01 14.51
N LEU A 815 22.56 -7.78 14.24
CA LEU A 815 22.55 -9.24 14.30
C LEU A 815 22.21 -9.80 12.92
N ARG A 816 22.54 -11.06 12.67
CA ARG A 816 21.97 -11.79 11.52
C ARG A 816 20.49 -12.08 11.80
N ALA A 817 19.61 -11.71 10.88
CA ALA A 817 18.18 -11.98 11.01
C ALA A 817 17.86 -13.47 10.89
N GLN A 818 18.71 -14.25 10.21
CA GLN A 818 18.52 -15.69 10.00
C GLN A 818 18.69 -16.51 11.29
N ASP A 819 19.67 -16.17 12.13
CA ASP A 819 20.07 -16.99 13.27
C ASP A 819 20.13 -16.25 14.59
N GLY A 820 20.19 -14.91 14.62
CA GLY A 820 20.36 -14.08 15.82
C GLY A 820 21.73 -14.23 16.52
N VAL A 821 22.73 -14.87 15.90
CA VAL A 821 24.02 -15.09 16.58
C VAL A 821 24.83 -13.81 16.66
N VAL A 822 25.39 -13.51 17.85
CA VAL A 822 26.48 -12.55 18.04
C VAL A 822 27.44 -13.03 19.11
N ALA A 823 28.71 -12.60 19.02
CA ALA A 823 29.70 -12.79 20.06
C ALA A 823 29.88 -11.48 20.84
N PHE A 824 29.73 -11.54 22.16
CA PHE A 824 30.11 -10.44 23.04
C PHE A 824 31.64 -10.38 23.19
N GLU A 825 32.21 -9.18 23.29
CA GLU A 825 33.61 -9.06 23.68
C GLU A 825 33.78 -9.58 25.13
N PRO A 826 34.84 -10.34 25.46
CA PRO A 826 35.03 -10.89 26.80
C PRO A 826 35.02 -9.85 27.93
N SER A 827 35.34 -8.58 27.61
CA SER A 827 35.32 -7.43 28.52
C SER A 827 33.95 -6.80 28.73
N SER A 828 32.93 -7.12 27.92
CA SER A 828 31.61 -6.48 27.97
C SER A 828 30.64 -7.14 28.97
N GLY A 829 30.99 -8.29 29.54
CA GLY A 829 30.17 -8.99 30.54
C GLY A 829 28.81 -9.50 30.04
N GLY A 830 28.56 -9.57 28.73
CA GLY A 830 27.28 -10.02 28.15
C GLY A 830 27.23 -11.51 27.80
N GLU A 831 26.02 -12.11 27.79
CA GLU A 831 25.78 -13.49 27.36
C GLU A 831 24.67 -13.60 26.29
N VAL A 832 24.83 -14.53 25.34
CA VAL A 832 23.76 -15.00 24.44
C VAL A 832 23.40 -16.42 24.84
N ALA A 833 22.13 -16.67 25.19
CA ALA A 833 21.63 -18.02 25.45
C ALA A 833 20.64 -18.45 24.36
N ASP A 834 20.84 -19.65 23.80
CA ASP A 834 19.88 -20.32 22.92
C ASP A 834 18.79 -20.97 23.77
N LEU A 835 17.56 -20.50 23.62
CA LEU A 835 16.41 -20.98 24.39
C LEU A 835 15.70 -22.16 23.71
N THR A 836 16.08 -22.53 22.49
CA THR A 836 15.51 -23.69 21.77
C THR A 836 16.22 -25.00 22.05
N ALA A 837 17.48 -24.93 22.51
CA ALA A 837 18.19 -26.08 23.03
C ALA A 837 17.67 -26.40 24.45
N ALA A 838 17.10 -27.60 24.66
CA ALA A 838 16.62 -28.03 25.97
C ALA A 838 17.68 -27.82 27.07
N PRO A 839 17.31 -27.47 28.32
CA PRO A 839 18.27 -27.38 29.41
C PRO A 839 18.80 -28.79 29.70
N ALA A 840 19.93 -29.15 29.10
CA ALA A 840 20.74 -30.24 29.61
C ALA A 840 21.29 -29.76 30.96
N SER A 841 20.64 -30.16 32.06
CA SER A 841 21.31 -30.18 33.35
C SER A 841 22.49 -31.15 33.21
N PHE A 842 23.69 -30.58 33.06
CA PHE A 842 24.91 -31.34 32.85
C PHE A 842 25.46 -31.79 34.22
N ASP A 843 25.13 -33.02 34.63
CA ASP A 843 25.97 -33.78 35.56
C ASP A 843 27.06 -34.47 34.73
N ALA A 844 28.32 -34.05 34.90
CA ALA A 844 29.48 -34.47 34.12
C ALA A 844 29.95 -35.93 34.36
N SER A 845 29.09 -36.83 34.86
CA SER A 845 29.48 -38.18 35.28
C SER A 845 28.88 -39.36 34.50
N GLN A 846 28.07 -39.15 33.46
CA GLN A 846 27.45 -40.25 32.68
C GLN A 846 27.76 -40.14 31.17
N GLN A 847 28.35 -41.20 30.61
CA GLN A 847 28.68 -41.28 29.17
C GLN A 847 27.43 -41.43 28.27
N PRO A 848 27.46 -40.92 27.02
CA PRO A 848 26.27 -40.79 26.19
C PRO A 848 25.87 -42.10 25.51
N ARG A 849 24.57 -42.38 25.46
CA ARG A 849 23.97 -43.29 24.46
C ARG A 849 22.87 -42.58 23.69
N SER A 850 23.00 -42.67 22.36
CA SER A 850 21.94 -42.81 21.36
C SER A 850 21.04 -41.61 21.03
N THR A 851 21.39 -40.98 19.91
CA THR A 851 20.53 -40.49 18.81
C THR A 851 18.99 -40.58 18.98
N GLN A 852 18.37 -39.46 19.36
CA GLN A 852 17.03 -39.06 18.97
C GLN A 852 17.01 -37.53 18.85
N ALA A 853 16.35 -36.99 17.82
CA ALA A 853 16.12 -35.55 17.69
C ALA A 853 15.33 -35.05 18.91
N PRO A 854 15.70 -33.91 19.53
CA PRO A 854 15.05 -33.46 20.75
C PRO A 854 13.62 -32.99 20.48
N THR A 855 12.66 -33.62 21.15
CA THR A 855 11.30 -33.09 21.34
C THR A 855 11.34 -31.96 22.38
N LEU A 856 10.68 -30.84 22.08
CA LEU A 856 10.54 -29.68 22.98
C LEU A 856 10.00 -30.10 24.38
N PRO A 857 10.51 -29.55 25.48
CA PRO A 857 10.03 -29.81 26.84
C PRO A 857 8.52 -29.57 27.01
N ALA A 858 7.88 -30.29 27.94
CA ALA A 858 6.44 -30.18 28.22
C ALA A 858 5.98 -28.80 28.74
N GLU A 859 6.94 -27.94 29.09
CA GLU A 859 6.74 -26.63 29.72
C GLU A 859 6.89 -25.45 28.74
N LEU A 860 7.32 -25.73 27.49
CA LEU A 860 7.24 -24.82 26.33
C LEU A 860 6.01 -25.13 25.46
N ARG A 861 5.07 -25.95 25.96
CA ARG A 861 3.86 -26.30 25.22
C ARG A 861 2.95 -25.10 25.09
N ASP A 862 2.43 -24.91 23.88
CA ASP A 862 1.37 -23.96 23.55
C ASP A 862 0.27 -23.98 24.62
N MET A 863 -0.19 -22.80 25.02
CA MET A 863 -1.45 -22.73 25.73
C MET A 863 -2.56 -22.96 24.71
N ASP A 864 -3.50 -23.85 25.00
CA ASP A 864 -4.77 -23.94 24.24
C ASP A 864 -5.58 -22.68 24.55
N VAL A 865 -5.22 -21.57 23.89
CA VAL A 865 -5.96 -20.33 23.89
C VAL A 865 -6.93 -20.33 22.74
N THR A 866 -8.13 -19.87 23.01
CA THR A 866 -9.11 -19.57 21.97
C THR A 866 -9.37 -18.08 21.95
N ALA A 867 -9.63 -17.54 20.77
CA ALA A 867 -10.10 -16.18 20.63
C ALA A 867 -11.43 -16.15 19.91
N THR A 868 -12.33 -15.32 20.43
CA THR A 868 -13.53 -14.91 19.69
C THR A 868 -13.30 -13.50 19.19
N ALA A 869 -13.35 -13.32 17.87
CA ALA A 869 -13.29 -12.00 17.25
C ALA A 869 -14.70 -11.42 17.11
N VAL A 870 -14.88 -10.17 17.52
CA VAL A 870 -16.13 -9.44 17.37
C VAL A 870 -15.85 -8.16 16.58
N GLY A 871 -16.55 -7.98 15.47
CA GLY A 871 -16.56 -6.72 14.74
C GLY A 871 -17.35 -5.67 15.52
N VAL A 872 -16.79 -4.48 15.69
CA VAL A 872 -17.39 -3.42 16.51
C VAL A 872 -17.73 -2.21 15.66
N SER A 873 -18.96 -1.71 15.79
CA SER A 873 -19.38 -0.41 15.27
C SER A 873 -19.28 0.62 16.39
N SER A 874 -18.27 1.49 16.35
CA SER A 874 -18.20 2.68 17.21
C SER A 874 -18.05 3.93 16.35
N ALA A 875 -18.52 5.06 16.87
CA ALA A 875 -18.50 6.32 16.14
C ALA A 875 -17.13 6.97 16.26
N VAL A 876 -16.53 7.29 15.11
CA VAL A 876 -15.41 8.23 15.07
C VAL A 876 -15.99 9.63 15.25
N VAL A 877 -15.56 10.34 16.29
CA VAL A 877 -16.00 11.71 16.56
C VAL A 877 -14.95 12.67 16.01
N SER A 878 -15.35 13.51 15.06
CA SER A 878 -14.54 14.62 14.56
C SER A 878 -14.53 15.75 15.59
N GLU A 879 -13.34 16.31 15.88
CA GLU A 879 -13.20 17.54 16.65
C GLU A 879 -12.84 18.74 15.77
#